data_AF-A0A820T4Y8-F1
#
_entry.id   AF-A0A820T4Y8-F1
#
_cell.length_a   1.000
_cell.length_b   1.000
_cell.length_c   1.000
_cell.angle_alpha   90.00
_cell.angle_beta   90.00
_cell.angle_gamma   90.00
#
_symmetry.space_group_name_H-M   'P 1'
#
loop_
_entity.id
_entity.type
_entity.pdbx_description
1 polymer ?
#
loop_
_entity_poly.entity_id
_entity_poly.type
_entity_poly.pdbx_seq_one_letter_code
_entity_poly.pdbx_strand_id
1 'polypeptide(L)'
;DSGGPIFRWIGDRWEQVGIVSYGKRGCASSEHQAVFVRLALYYDWINSITNETPKPTPTTYTCDNTLVSCGCSYNHVELTPSRIVGGEEAVPNSWSMMVSLRRASSNCHFCGGSILSDSYILTAAHCVDTFSPNDLSVVAGIHNKSDQNGVIRQVDHIFVHPNWSSPENLHDIAILRLSQPLELADNSLLTRTCLPHVHWPTITEHYPSSGTHLAVIGWGNIKQSWSDNSPDNLHQVQVFSIDNNNPNCTESRYDPEIQFCAGLQEGGKDTCQGDSGGPIFQWLNNRWEQVGITSFGKGCAIAGNPGVYTRLAYYYHWIRSIVVDTNVQPPLTYTCDNAKTSCGCGYKNVELTPSRIVGGEEAVPYSWSFMVSIQGRSSKSHFCGGSIFSDSYILTAAHCVEDETADNIQIVAGVHNRSDPNGVIREVDHIYVHPGWSSSSSERRHDIAMLHLSQPLGLASKPLLTPICVPNVQWSTNVESYPSSGTRLAAIGWGNIKQSWSDNSPDNLHQVQVFTIDNNDPICNKSLYDTQVQFCAALYEGGKDTCQGDSGGPILQWLGDRWEQVNSHLQTSWKIVLFMSCHEATNEVLKSGDIVRLFHAEQEKFLTCDNYRKKSVVFLRATGRASATSATSSNALWEIEVVQQDPCRGGIGHWSSLFRFKHLATGQYLAAEVDNDQTFDATRQKLRGTSSTPVFALIPIPHAYDISSLFELDATTITRNDDPVSWSSYVRLQHICTNTWVHSTNIKLDPDDDNVRFKIGCALMKEDREAFQIGHVSPNEVRDLDFANDAAQYLDTIVSKWDKFGIMNVQANERKQVMLLLSDIIYFLACQENNGSDAFDVQILKPNRERQKLIREQNI
;
A
#
# COMPACT_ATOMS: atom_id res chain seq x y z
N ASP A 1 -32.91 -9.56 15.09
CA ASP A 1 -33.57 -9.49 13.76
C ASP A 1 -33.32 -10.72 12.89
N SER A 2 -33.33 -11.94 13.44
CA SER A 2 -33.29 -13.16 12.62
C SER A 2 -34.47 -13.19 11.66
N GLY A 3 -34.24 -13.48 10.38
CA GLY A 3 -35.25 -13.35 9.33
C GLY A 3 -35.38 -11.94 8.73
N GLY A 4 -34.64 -10.95 9.24
CA GLY A 4 -34.67 -9.58 8.72
C GLY A 4 -34.04 -9.46 7.31
N PRO A 5 -34.56 -8.57 6.44
CA PRO A 5 -34.01 -8.35 5.11
C PRO A 5 -32.75 -7.45 5.13
N ILE A 6 -31.80 -7.71 4.25
CA ILE A 6 -30.71 -6.78 3.92
C ILE A 6 -30.83 -6.35 2.45
N PHE A 7 -30.65 -5.05 2.20
CA PHE A 7 -30.85 -4.44 0.89
C PHE A 7 -29.57 -3.82 0.33
N ARG A 8 -29.45 -3.80 -1.00
CA ARG A 8 -28.45 -3.06 -1.77
C ARG A 8 -29.15 -2.01 -2.64
N TRP A 9 -28.56 -0.83 -2.75
CA TRP A 9 -28.97 0.18 -3.73
C TRP A 9 -28.26 -0.06 -5.06
N ILE A 10 -28.99 -0.13 -6.18
CA ILE A 10 -28.43 -0.39 -7.53
C ILE A 10 -28.60 0.79 -8.49
N GLY A 11 -28.67 2.01 -7.94
CA GLY A 11 -28.74 3.26 -8.71
C GLY A 11 -30.16 3.83 -8.78
N ASP A 12 -31.16 3.00 -9.05
CA ASP A 12 -32.56 3.39 -9.22
C ASP A 12 -33.54 2.74 -8.23
N ARG A 13 -33.17 1.62 -7.59
CA ARG A 13 -34.01 0.87 -6.66
C ARG A 13 -33.24 0.16 -5.55
N TRP A 14 -33.96 -0.21 -4.47
CA TRP A 14 -33.46 -1.09 -3.42
C TRP A 14 -33.79 -2.55 -3.75
N GLU A 15 -32.78 -3.41 -3.73
CA GLU A 15 -32.89 -4.85 -3.97
C GLU A 15 -32.56 -5.62 -2.70
N GLN A 16 -33.41 -6.57 -2.29
CA GLN A 16 -33.11 -7.43 -1.14
C GLN A 16 -32.09 -8.50 -1.54
N VAL A 17 -30.90 -8.45 -0.95
CA VAL A 17 -29.78 -9.34 -1.31
C VAL A 17 -29.58 -10.50 -0.33
N GLY A 18 -30.19 -10.41 0.86
CA GLY A 18 -30.10 -11.50 1.84
C GLY A 18 -31.13 -11.44 2.96
N ILE A 19 -31.07 -12.46 3.81
CA ILE A 19 -31.86 -12.60 5.03
C ILE A 19 -30.93 -12.88 6.20
N VAL A 20 -31.10 -12.22 7.35
CA VAL A 20 -30.35 -12.53 8.57
C VAL A 20 -30.58 -14.00 8.95
N SER A 21 -29.55 -14.83 8.81
CA SER A 21 -29.60 -16.27 9.08
C SER A 21 -29.30 -16.55 10.55
N TYR A 22 -28.08 -16.23 10.97
CA TYR A 22 -27.55 -16.58 12.28
C TYR A 22 -26.78 -15.41 12.87
N GLY A 23 -27.02 -15.14 14.16
CA GLY A 23 -26.16 -14.33 15.00
C GLY A 23 -26.03 -15.04 16.35
N LYS A 24 -24.83 -15.09 16.94
CA LYS A 24 -24.66 -15.60 18.31
C LYS A 24 -25.42 -14.70 19.29
N ARG A 25 -25.68 -15.19 20.52
CA ARG A 25 -26.21 -14.34 21.60
C ARG A 25 -25.22 -13.21 21.88
N GLY A 26 -25.60 -11.99 21.50
CA GLY A 26 -24.74 -10.81 21.48
C GLY A 26 -24.68 -10.24 20.06
N CYS A 27 -25.40 -9.13 19.81
CA CYS A 27 -25.31 -8.42 18.54
C CYS A 27 -24.05 -7.55 18.52
N ALA A 28 -23.43 -7.36 17.34
CA ALA A 28 -22.29 -6.45 17.12
C ALA A 28 -20.97 -6.80 17.86
N SER A 29 -20.65 -8.09 18.04
CA SER A 29 -19.30 -8.49 18.47
C SER A 29 -18.30 -8.47 17.32
N SER A 30 -17.07 -8.01 17.56
CA SER A 30 -15.96 -8.03 16.59
C SER A 30 -15.54 -9.45 16.18
N GLU A 31 -15.80 -10.44 17.03
CA GLU A 31 -15.42 -11.85 16.80
C GLU A 31 -16.50 -12.68 16.10
N HIS A 32 -17.76 -12.22 16.10
CA HIS A 32 -18.88 -12.95 15.51
C HIS A 32 -19.80 -11.99 14.75
N GLN A 33 -19.56 -11.89 13.44
CA GLN A 33 -20.38 -11.12 12.52
C GLN A 33 -21.73 -11.82 12.27
N ALA A 34 -22.76 -11.03 11.97
CA ALA A 34 -24.05 -11.57 11.56
C ALA A 34 -23.90 -12.30 10.22
N VAL A 35 -24.43 -13.52 10.14
CA VAL A 35 -24.41 -14.33 8.94
C VAL A 35 -25.73 -14.15 8.20
N PHE A 36 -25.66 -13.87 6.90
CA PHE A 36 -26.82 -13.69 6.05
C PHE A 36 -26.92 -14.83 5.05
N VAL A 37 -28.15 -15.32 4.81
CA VAL A 37 -28.47 -16.17 3.68
C VAL A 37 -28.38 -15.30 2.42
N ARG A 38 -27.59 -15.73 1.44
CA ARG A 38 -27.53 -15.09 0.11
C ARG A 38 -28.79 -15.46 -0.67
N LEU A 39 -29.74 -14.54 -0.79
CA LEU A 39 -31.05 -14.81 -1.38
C LEU A 39 -30.98 -15.27 -2.84
N ALA A 40 -29.99 -14.78 -3.59
CA ALA A 40 -29.78 -15.15 -4.98
C ALA A 40 -29.62 -16.67 -5.19
N LEU A 41 -29.06 -17.39 -4.21
CA LEU A 41 -28.87 -18.85 -4.30
C LEU A 41 -30.16 -19.66 -4.12
N TYR A 42 -31.21 -19.04 -3.58
CA TYR A 42 -32.48 -19.72 -3.28
C TYR A 42 -33.65 -19.18 -4.11
N TYR A 43 -33.36 -18.33 -5.09
CA TYR A 43 -34.36 -17.68 -5.93
C TYR A 43 -35.31 -18.69 -6.60
N ASP A 44 -34.77 -19.79 -7.13
CA ASP A 44 -35.56 -20.84 -7.78
C ASP A 44 -36.44 -21.62 -6.80
N TRP A 45 -35.93 -21.92 -5.60
CA TRP A 45 -36.72 -22.55 -4.54
C TRP A 45 -37.86 -21.63 -4.08
N ILE A 46 -37.59 -20.34 -3.89
CA ILE A 46 -38.61 -19.36 -3.50
C ILE A 46 -39.72 -19.28 -4.55
N ASN A 47 -39.37 -19.14 -5.83
CA ASN A 47 -40.35 -19.08 -6.93
C ASN A 47 -41.10 -20.39 -7.14
N SER A 48 -40.48 -21.54 -6.86
CA SER A 48 -41.17 -22.84 -6.92
C SER A 48 -42.29 -22.97 -5.89
N ILE A 49 -42.21 -22.21 -4.78
CA ILE A 49 -43.19 -22.24 -3.69
C ILE A 49 -44.31 -21.22 -3.94
N THR A 50 -44.01 -20.05 -4.49
CA THR A 50 -44.99 -18.96 -4.62
C THR A 50 -45.95 -19.16 -5.80
N ASN A 51 -45.60 -19.98 -6.80
CA ASN A 51 -46.32 -20.08 -8.09
C ASN A 51 -46.51 -18.72 -8.80
N GLU A 52 -45.91 -17.66 -8.28
CA GLU A 52 -45.78 -16.37 -8.93
C GLU A 52 -44.53 -16.48 -9.79
N THR A 53 -44.68 -16.38 -11.11
CA THR A 53 -43.57 -16.09 -12.00
C THR A 53 -43.57 -14.58 -12.20
N PRO A 54 -42.94 -13.77 -11.32
CA PRO A 54 -42.64 -12.42 -11.72
C PRO A 54 -41.75 -12.55 -12.95
N LYS A 55 -42.24 -12.06 -14.10
CA LYS A 55 -41.39 -11.98 -15.30
C LYS A 55 -40.13 -11.23 -14.86
N PRO A 56 -38.94 -11.82 -14.99
CA PRO A 56 -37.70 -11.14 -14.61
C PRO A 56 -37.68 -9.82 -15.35
N THR A 57 -37.83 -8.72 -14.61
CA THR A 57 -37.85 -7.39 -15.21
C THR A 57 -36.41 -7.09 -15.61
N PRO A 58 -36.13 -6.80 -16.90
CA PRO A 58 -34.79 -6.45 -17.33
C PRO A 58 -34.27 -5.28 -16.51
N THR A 59 -33.01 -5.37 -16.07
CA THR A 59 -32.34 -4.22 -15.47
C THR A 59 -31.70 -3.41 -16.59
N THR A 60 -32.14 -2.17 -16.73
CA THR A 60 -31.59 -1.23 -17.71
C THR A 60 -30.41 -0.46 -17.11
N TYR A 61 -29.23 -0.62 -17.70
CA TYR A 61 -28.02 0.12 -17.35
C TYR A 61 -27.81 1.22 -18.39
N THR A 62 -27.90 2.47 -17.94
CA THR A 62 -27.69 3.65 -18.78
C THR A 62 -26.46 4.39 -18.27
N CYS A 63 -25.46 4.56 -19.13
CA CYS A 63 -24.30 5.39 -18.84
C CYS A 63 -24.50 6.82 -19.37
N ASP A 64 -23.96 7.80 -18.66
CA ASP A 64 -23.87 9.18 -19.11
C ASP A 64 -22.49 9.46 -19.75
N ASN A 65 -22.44 9.48 -21.09
CA ASN A 65 -21.23 9.76 -21.87
C ASN A 65 -20.63 11.16 -21.64
N THR A 66 -21.34 12.07 -20.96
CA THR A 66 -20.81 13.39 -20.60
C THR A 66 -19.93 13.37 -19.35
N LEU A 67 -20.08 12.35 -18.50
CA LEU A 67 -19.42 12.25 -17.20
C LEU A 67 -18.25 11.27 -17.18
N VAL A 68 -18.14 10.39 -18.18
CA VAL A 68 -17.12 9.33 -18.22
C VAL A 68 -16.55 9.14 -19.63
N SER A 69 -15.26 8.81 -19.72
CA SER A 69 -14.50 8.74 -20.98
C SER A 69 -14.34 7.33 -21.56
N CYS A 70 -14.91 6.31 -20.92
CA CYS A 70 -14.80 4.90 -21.31
C CYS A 70 -15.99 4.10 -20.77
N GLY A 71 -16.17 2.87 -21.27
CA GLY A 71 -17.08 1.88 -20.68
C GLY A 71 -18.56 2.16 -20.93
N CYS A 72 -18.88 3.00 -21.91
CA CYS A 72 -20.22 3.48 -22.16
C CYS A 72 -20.59 3.34 -23.62
N SER A 73 -21.57 2.46 -23.84
CA SER A 73 -22.02 2.05 -25.15
C SER A 73 -23.00 3.04 -25.78
N TYR A 74 -23.20 2.89 -27.08
CA TYR A 74 -24.17 3.69 -27.85
C TYR A 74 -25.60 3.54 -27.35
N ASN A 75 -26.00 2.31 -27.02
CA ASN A 75 -27.33 1.96 -26.54
C ASN A 75 -27.28 1.47 -25.09
N HIS A 76 -28.40 1.54 -24.38
CA HIS A 76 -28.49 1.02 -23.01
C HIS A 76 -28.37 -0.50 -22.99
N VAL A 77 -27.80 -1.04 -21.91
CA VAL A 77 -27.71 -2.50 -21.70
C VAL A 77 -28.93 -2.94 -20.91
N GLU A 78 -29.69 -3.90 -21.42
CA GLU A 78 -30.77 -4.56 -20.67
C GLU A 78 -30.34 -5.97 -20.29
N LEU A 79 -30.08 -6.25 -19.02
CA LEU A 79 -29.76 -7.60 -18.56
C LEU A 79 -30.94 -8.20 -17.80
N THR A 80 -31.43 -9.36 -18.25
CA THR A 80 -32.42 -10.11 -17.47
C THR A 80 -31.72 -11.04 -16.47
N PRO A 81 -32.13 -11.04 -15.19
CA PRO A 81 -31.66 -12.03 -14.21
C PRO A 81 -32.09 -13.48 -14.52
N SER A 82 -32.68 -13.74 -15.69
CA SER A 82 -33.49 -14.93 -15.97
C SER A 82 -32.68 -16.18 -16.32
N ARG A 83 -33.31 -17.35 -16.14
CA ARG A 83 -32.78 -18.71 -16.31
C ARG A 83 -32.54 -19.13 -17.78
N ILE A 84 -32.16 -18.21 -18.68
CA ILE A 84 -31.86 -18.61 -20.06
C ILE A 84 -30.49 -19.27 -20.09
N VAL A 85 -30.50 -20.58 -20.36
CA VAL A 85 -29.29 -21.38 -20.57
C VAL A 85 -28.68 -20.95 -21.91
N GLY A 86 -27.43 -20.50 -21.89
CA GLY A 86 -26.72 -20.00 -23.10
C GLY A 86 -26.75 -18.48 -23.29
N GLY A 87 -27.29 -17.70 -22.35
CA GLY A 87 -27.36 -16.24 -22.44
C GLY A 87 -28.59 -15.72 -23.21
N GLU A 88 -28.73 -14.41 -23.29
CA GLU A 88 -29.77 -13.71 -24.04
C GLU A 88 -29.15 -12.88 -25.17
N GLU A 89 -29.90 -12.63 -26.24
CA GLU A 89 -29.43 -11.72 -27.28
C GLU A 89 -29.27 -10.32 -26.69
N ALA A 90 -28.10 -9.71 -26.89
CA ALA A 90 -27.84 -8.36 -26.43
C ALA A 90 -28.71 -7.35 -27.19
N VAL A 91 -29.04 -6.22 -26.57
CA VAL A 91 -29.67 -5.12 -27.31
C VAL A 91 -28.69 -4.66 -28.41
N PRO A 92 -29.10 -4.49 -29.68
CA PRO A 92 -28.19 -4.07 -30.73
C PRO A 92 -27.41 -2.82 -30.36
N ASN A 93 -26.08 -2.88 -30.53
CA ASN A 93 -25.12 -1.82 -30.21
C ASN A 93 -25.04 -1.41 -28.73
N SER A 94 -25.46 -2.29 -27.81
CA SER A 94 -25.32 -2.08 -26.35
C SER A 94 -23.95 -2.45 -25.78
N TRP A 95 -23.05 -3.03 -26.59
CA TRP A 95 -21.66 -3.38 -26.21
C TRP A 95 -20.65 -2.82 -27.21
N SER A 96 -20.54 -1.50 -27.28
CA SER A 96 -19.68 -0.79 -28.24
C SER A 96 -18.18 -1.02 -28.05
N MET A 97 -17.76 -1.65 -26.94
CA MET A 97 -16.37 -2.03 -26.69
C MET A 97 -15.98 -3.39 -27.29
N MET A 98 -16.95 -4.19 -27.74
CA MET A 98 -16.73 -5.57 -28.16
C MET A 98 -16.17 -5.63 -29.59
N VAL A 99 -15.22 -6.55 -29.83
CA VAL A 99 -14.73 -6.84 -31.18
C VAL A 99 -14.73 -8.34 -31.48
N SER A 100 -14.87 -8.65 -32.77
CA SER A 100 -14.79 -10.01 -33.32
C SER A 100 -13.41 -10.21 -33.93
N LEU A 101 -12.63 -11.16 -33.39
CA LEU A 101 -11.40 -11.62 -34.03
C LEU A 101 -11.72 -12.66 -35.08
N ARG A 102 -11.19 -12.46 -36.29
CA ARG A 102 -11.48 -13.29 -37.45
C ARG A 102 -10.21 -13.73 -38.16
N ARG A 103 -10.22 -14.95 -38.69
CA ARG A 103 -9.17 -15.42 -39.58
C ARG A 103 -9.28 -14.70 -40.92
N ALA A 104 -8.19 -14.07 -41.37
CA ALA A 104 -8.17 -13.31 -42.62
C ALA A 104 -8.53 -14.16 -43.85
N SER A 105 -8.19 -15.47 -43.83
CA SER A 105 -8.43 -16.40 -44.94
C SER A 105 -9.89 -16.80 -45.13
N SER A 106 -10.66 -16.91 -44.05
CA SER A 106 -12.05 -17.41 -44.09
C SER A 106 -13.09 -16.38 -43.64
N ASN A 107 -12.64 -15.25 -43.08
CA ASN A 107 -13.48 -14.25 -42.43
C ASN A 107 -14.40 -14.85 -41.34
N CYS A 108 -14.00 -15.98 -40.76
CA CYS A 108 -14.75 -16.64 -39.69
C CYS A 108 -14.31 -16.10 -38.34
N HIS A 109 -15.29 -15.79 -37.49
CA HIS A 109 -15.08 -15.49 -36.08
C HIS A 109 -14.56 -16.72 -35.34
N PHE A 110 -13.59 -16.52 -34.44
CA PHE A 110 -13.06 -17.61 -33.62
C PHE A 110 -12.78 -17.20 -32.15
N CYS A 111 -12.55 -15.90 -31.89
CA CYS A 111 -12.38 -15.35 -30.55
C CYS A 111 -12.96 -13.94 -30.46
N GLY A 112 -13.28 -13.52 -29.24
CA GLY A 112 -13.64 -12.15 -28.89
C GLY A 112 -12.43 -11.29 -28.53
N GLY A 113 -12.70 -9.99 -28.35
CA GLY A 113 -11.76 -9.03 -27.81
C GLY A 113 -12.47 -7.75 -27.38
N SER A 114 -11.71 -6.79 -26.87
CA SER A 114 -12.22 -5.50 -26.39
C SER A 114 -11.33 -4.33 -26.80
N ILE A 115 -11.92 -3.17 -27.05
CA ILE A 115 -11.19 -1.97 -27.51
C ILE A 115 -10.50 -1.29 -26.32
N LEU A 116 -9.16 -1.21 -26.31
CA LEU A 116 -8.40 -0.44 -25.31
C LEU A 116 -8.26 1.04 -25.70
N SER A 117 -8.05 1.28 -26.99
CA SER A 117 -7.92 2.59 -27.63
C SER A 117 -8.15 2.47 -29.14
N ASP A 118 -8.06 3.57 -29.88
CA ASP A 118 -8.22 3.62 -31.34
C ASP A 118 -7.38 2.58 -32.09
N SER A 119 -6.20 2.19 -31.59
CA SER A 119 -5.28 1.29 -32.29
C SER A 119 -4.98 -0.01 -31.55
N TYR A 120 -5.58 -0.24 -30.38
CA TYR A 120 -5.22 -1.40 -29.54
C TYR A 120 -6.45 -2.18 -29.09
N ILE A 121 -6.37 -3.50 -29.25
CA ILE A 121 -7.39 -4.47 -28.85
C ILE A 121 -6.81 -5.41 -27.80
N LEU A 122 -7.59 -5.69 -26.76
CA LEU A 122 -7.27 -6.66 -25.72
C LEU A 122 -7.97 -8.00 -26.01
N THR A 123 -7.24 -9.11 -25.88
CA THR A 123 -7.75 -10.47 -26.06
C THR A 123 -6.93 -11.49 -25.25
N ALA A 124 -7.23 -12.79 -25.38
CA ALA A 124 -6.50 -13.87 -24.74
C ALA A 124 -5.27 -14.28 -25.58
N ALA A 125 -4.21 -14.73 -24.92
CA ALA A 125 -2.99 -15.19 -25.58
C ALA A 125 -3.23 -16.44 -26.41
N HIS A 126 -3.98 -17.41 -25.89
CA HIS A 126 -4.28 -18.67 -26.60
C HIS A 126 -5.08 -18.47 -27.89
N CYS A 127 -5.71 -17.30 -28.08
CA CYS A 127 -6.40 -16.96 -29.32
C CYS A 127 -5.41 -16.60 -30.44
N VAL A 128 -4.20 -16.14 -30.12
CA VAL A 128 -3.32 -15.46 -31.08
C VAL A 128 -1.87 -15.96 -31.07
N ASP A 129 -1.46 -16.77 -30.09
CA ASP A 129 -0.08 -17.23 -29.91
C ASP A 129 0.50 -18.02 -31.11
N THR A 130 -0.35 -18.74 -31.85
CA THR A 130 0.07 -19.47 -33.07
C THR A 130 -0.15 -18.70 -34.38
N PHE A 131 -0.62 -17.45 -34.33
CA PHE A 131 -0.96 -16.67 -35.51
C PHE A 131 0.08 -15.60 -35.84
N SER A 132 0.24 -15.31 -37.13
CA SER A 132 0.95 -14.12 -37.61
C SER A 132 -0.03 -12.94 -37.68
N PRO A 133 0.42 -11.68 -37.59
CA PRO A 133 -0.46 -10.51 -37.74
C PRO A 133 -1.32 -10.53 -39.01
N ASN A 134 -0.75 -10.96 -40.15
CA ASN A 134 -1.44 -11.06 -41.43
C ASN A 134 -2.55 -12.14 -41.49
N ASP A 135 -2.57 -13.07 -40.53
CA ASP A 135 -3.59 -14.12 -40.47
C ASP A 135 -4.87 -13.64 -39.78
N LEU A 136 -4.86 -12.43 -39.20
CA LEU A 136 -5.90 -11.92 -38.33
C LEU A 136 -6.49 -10.60 -38.83
N SER A 137 -7.80 -10.48 -38.67
CA SER A 137 -8.52 -9.23 -38.82
C SER A 137 -9.44 -9.01 -37.61
N VAL A 138 -9.62 -7.75 -37.26
CA VAL A 138 -10.50 -7.30 -36.18
C VAL A 138 -11.70 -6.63 -36.81
N VAL A 139 -12.90 -7.01 -36.38
CA VAL A 139 -14.16 -6.36 -36.79
C VAL A 139 -14.85 -5.78 -35.56
N ALA A 140 -15.07 -4.46 -35.58
CA ALA A 140 -15.70 -3.71 -34.50
C ALA A 140 -17.03 -3.06 -34.95
N GLY A 141 -17.90 -2.74 -33.99
CA GLY A 141 -19.14 -2.00 -34.26
C GLY A 141 -20.24 -2.83 -34.93
N ILE A 142 -20.25 -4.14 -34.70
CA ILE A 142 -21.25 -5.07 -35.25
C ILE A 142 -22.07 -5.71 -34.13
N HIS A 143 -23.36 -5.94 -34.40
CA HIS A 143 -24.21 -6.80 -33.57
C HIS A 143 -24.25 -8.24 -34.12
N ASN A 144 -24.35 -8.36 -35.44
CA ASN A 144 -24.42 -9.63 -36.16
C ASN A 144 -23.07 -9.93 -36.86
N LYS A 145 -22.55 -11.15 -36.75
CA LYS A 145 -21.28 -11.57 -37.40
C LYS A 145 -21.28 -11.36 -38.92
N SER A 146 -22.45 -11.43 -39.57
CA SER A 146 -22.61 -11.24 -41.01
C SER A 146 -22.81 -9.77 -41.41
N ASP A 147 -22.81 -8.84 -40.46
CA ASP A 147 -22.97 -7.41 -40.76
C ASP A 147 -21.77 -6.89 -41.56
N GLN A 148 -22.08 -6.25 -42.69
CA GLN A 148 -21.08 -5.69 -43.61
C GLN A 148 -20.69 -4.26 -43.24
N ASN A 149 -21.42 -3.61 -42.34
CA ASN A 149 -21.18 -2.22 -41.93
C ASN A 149 -20.15 -2.09 -40.79
N GLY A 150 -19.58 -3.21 -40.33
CA GLY A 150 -18.54 -3.21 -39.31
C GLY A 150 -17.24 -2.55 -39.75
N VAL A 151 -16.52 -1.98 -38.79
CA VAL A 151 -15.18 -1.43 -39.02
C VAL A 151 -14.17 -2.57 -39.00
N ILE A 152 -13.61 -2.90 -40.17
CA ILE A 152 -12.60 -3.95 -40.32
C ILE A 152 -11.20 -3.32 -40.29
N ARG A 153 -10.31 -3.89 -39.48
CA ARG A 153 -8.90 -3.51 -39.39
C ARG A 153 -8.00 -4.76 -39.42
N GLN A 154 -6.88 -4.67 -40.12
CA GLN A 154 -5.85 -5.71 -40.07
C GLN A 154 -5.00 -5.53 -38.82
N VAL A 155 -4.35 -6.61 -38.39
CA VAL A 155 -3.41 -6.56 -37.26
C VAL A 155 -2.00 -6.26 -37.79
N ASP A 156 -1.35 -5.26 -37.22
CA ASP A 156 0.05 -4.90 -37.50
C ASP A 156 1.00 -5.66 -36.57
N HIS A 157 0.62 -5.81 -35.30
CA HIS A 157 1.44 -6.47 -34.30
C HIS A 157 0.61 -7.22 -33.25
N ILE A 158 1.18 -8.31 -32.72
CA ILE A 158 0.58 -9.14 -31.67
C ILE A 158 1.54 -9.15 -30.49
N PHE A 159 1.10 -8.61 -29.35
CA PHE A 159 1.83 -8.62 -28.09
C PHE A 159 1.27 -9.73 -27.20
N VAL A 160 1.92 -10.88 -27.17
CA VAL A 160 1.61 -11.95 -26.22
C VAL A 160 2.38 -11.70 -24.92
N HIS A 161 1.75 -11.91 -23.77
CA HIS A 161 2.44 -11.75 -22.49
C HIS A 161 3.66 -12.69 -22.41
N PRO A 162 4.85 -12.23 -21.97
CA PRO A 162 6.09 -13.01 -22.04
C PRO A 162 6.05 -14.30 -21.20
N ASN A 163 5.27 -14.30 -20.12
CA ASN A 163 5.09 -15.48 -19.27
C ASN A 163 3.93 -16.39 -19.71
N TRP A 164 3.30 -16.14 -20.87
CA TRP A 164 2.25 -17.01 -21.40
C TRP A 164 2.74 -18.45 -21.51
N SER A 165 2.00 -19.38 -20.90
CA SER A 165 2.30 -20.81 -20.93
C SER A 165 1.08 -21.58 -21.44
N SER A 166 1.09 -21.94 -22.73
CA SER A 166 0.03 -22.74 -23.36
C SER A 166 -0.28 -24.06 -22.62
N PRO A 167 0.71 -24.82 -22.08
CA PRO A 167 0.41 -26.02 -21.30
C PRO A 167 -0.31 -25.75 -19.96
N GLU A 168 -0.12 -24.58 -19.36
CA GLU A 168 -0.61 -24.26 -18.02
C GLU A 168 -1.79 -23.27 -18.04
N ASN A 169 -2.05 -22.62 -19.18
CA ASN A 169 -3.01 -21.53 -19.34
C ASN A 169 -2.79 -20.35 -18.37
N LEU A 170 -1.56 -20.18 -17.86
CA LEU A 170 -1.18 -19.05 -17.01
C LEU A 170 -0.75 -17.87 -17.89
N HIS A 171 -1.06 -16.66 -17.42
CA HIS A 171 -0.79 -15.41 -18.14
C HIS A 171 -1.48 -15.29 -19.51
N ASP A 172 -2.73 -15.76 -19.60
CA ASP A 172 -3.54 -15.77 -20.82
C ASP A 172 -4.06 -14.38 -21.20
N ILE A 173 -3.16 -13.54 -21.73
CA ILE A 173 -3.47 -12.17 -22.15
C ILE A 173 -2.59 -11.76 -23.33
N ALA A 174 -3.22 -11.12 -24.32
CA ALA A 174 -2.54 -10.53 -25.46
C ALA A 174 -3.16 -9.18 -25.87
N ILE A 175 -2.35 -8.33 -26.49
CA ILE A 175 -2.78 -7.05 -27.07
C ILE A 175 -2.47 -7.07 -28.55
N LEU A 176 -3.44 -6.67 -29.38
CA LEU A 176 -3.27 -6.52 -30.83
C LEU A 176 -3.16 -5.04 -31.17
N ARG A 177 -2.13 -4.66 -31.93
CA ARG A 177 -2.04 -3.36 -32.56
C ARG A 177 -2.63 -3.43 -33.96
N LEU A 178 -3.56 -2.52 -34.25
CA LEU A 178 -4.20 -2.40 -35.53
C LEU A 178 -3.31 -1.64 -36.52
N SER A 179 -3.37 -2.01 -37.79
CA SER A 179 -2.64 -1.31 -38.86
C SER A 179 -3.18 0.09 -39.15
N GLN A 180 -4.44 0.34 -38.80
CA GLN A 180 -5.10 1.64 -38.89
C GLN A 180 -6.03 1.83 -37.69
N PRO A 181 -6.22 3.08 -37.22
CA PRO A 181 -7.09 3.36 -36.08
C PRO A 181 -8.57 3.10 -36.39
N LEU A 182 -9.35 2.83 -35.35
CA LEU A 182 -10.81 2.65 -35.39
C LEU A 182 -11.60 3.95 -35.49
N GLU A 183 -10.93 5.10 -35.28
CA GLU A 183 -11.54 6.45 -35.34
C GLU A 183 -12.70 6.59 -34.34
N LEU A 184 -12.45 6.32 -33.05
CA LEU A 184 -13.49 6.25 -32.02
C LEU A 184 -14.25 7.57 -31.84
N ALA A 185 -13.58 8.70 -32.04
CA ALA A 185 -14.17 10.03 -31.91
C ALA A 185 -15.28 10.30 -32.95
N ASP A 186 -15.16 9.71 -34.14
CA ASP A 186 -16.06 9.95 -35.28
C ASP A 186 -17.12 8.84 -35.44
N ASN A 187 -17.05 7.78 -34.61
CA ASN A 187 -17.94 6.63 -34.70
C ASN A 187 -18.62 6.32 -33.35
N SER A 188 -19.86 6.79 -33.20
CA SER A 188 -20.64 6.60 -31.97
C SER A 188 -20.97 5.14 -31.64
N LEU A 189 -20.79 4.19 -32.58
CA LEU A 189 -20.99 2.76 -32.32
C LEU A 189 -19.81 2.11 -31.62
N LEU A 190 -18.67 2.80 -31.51
CA LEU A 190 -17.45 2.32 -30.90
C LEU A 190 -17.12 3.11 -29.64
N THR A 191 -16.60 2.43 -28.62
CA THR A 191 -16.10 3.08 -27.41
C THR A 191 -14.98 2.25 -26.82
N ARG A 192 -14.13 2.88 -26.02
CA ARG A 192 -13.04 2.19 -25.32
C ARG A 192 -13.54 1.54 -24.03
N THR A 193 -12.98 0.39 -23.70
CA THR A 193 -13.17 -0.31 -22.43
C THR A 193 -12.53 0.47 -21.29
N CYS A 194 -13.15 0.44 -20.10
CA CYS A 194 -12.48 0.90 -18.89
C CYS A 194 -11.71 -0.27 -18.28
N LEU A 195 -10.44 -0.02 -17.95
CA LEU A 195 -9.64 -0.96 -17.16
C LEU A 195 -9.86 -0.71 -15.66
N PRO A 196 -9.55 -1.70 -14.80
CA PRO A 196 -9.61 -1.53 -13.36
C PRO A 196 -8.74 -0.36 -12.89
N HIS A 197 -9.30 0.50 -12.04
CA HIS A 197 -8.52 1.58 -11.42
C HIS A 197 -7.59 1.01 -10.35
N VAL A 198 -6.28 0.97 -10.62
CA VAL A 198 -5.28 0.49 -9.64
C VAL A 198 -4.61 1.70 -8.99
N HIS A 199 -4.83 1.88 -7.69
CA HIS A 199 -4.04 2.77 -6.84
C HIS A 199 -3.05 1.93 -6.03
N TRP A 200 -1.76 2.09 -6.29
CA TRP A 200 -0.70 1.44 -5.49
C TRP A 200 -0.69 2.03 -4.07
N PRO A 201 -0.60 1.24 -2.98
CA PRO A 201 -0.13 -0.15 -2.91
C PRO A 201 -1.22 -1.23 -2.84
N THR A 202 -2.51 -0.88 -2.86
CA THR A 202 -3.62 -1.84 -2.73
C THR A 202 -4.03 -2.41 -4.09
N ILE A 203 -3.22 -3.31 -4.67
CA ILE A 203 -3.64 -4.14 -5.82
C ILE A 203 -4.86 -5.02 -5.43
N THR A 204 -5.03 -5.29 -4.13
CA THR A 204 -6.02 -6.22 -3.58
C THR A 204 -7.45 -5.68 -3.55
N GLU A 205 -7.71 -4.38 -3.79
CA GLU A 205 -9.04 -3.80 -3.54
C GLU A 205 -10.01 -3.81 -4.74
N HIS A 206 -9.58 -4.17 -5.95
CA HIS A 206 -10.41 -3.98 -7.16
C HIS A 206 -10.68 -5.26 -7.98
N TYR A 207 -10.63 -6.45 -7.37
CA TYR A 207 -11.18 -7.65 -8.01
C TYR A 207 -12.63 -7.92 -7.54
N PRO A 208 -13.49 -8.52 -8.40
CA PRO A 208 -14.89 -8.75 -8.05
C PRO A 208 -15.01 -9.65 -6.81
N SER A 209 -15.45 -9.09 -5.68
CA SER A 209 -15.71 -9.86 -4.45
C SER A 209 -16.71 -10.98 -4.71
N SER A 210 -16.55 -12.16 -4.10
CA SER A 210 -17.43 -13.32 -4.32
C SER A 210 -18.93 -12.96 -4.27
N GLY A 211 -19.65 -13.27 -5.35
CA GLY A 211 -21.06 -12.95 -5.54
C GLY A 211 -21.33 -11.62 -6.25
N THR A 212 -20.29 -10.93 -6.75
CA THR A 212 -20.45 -9.73 -7.56
C THR A 212 -21.12 -10.09 -8.89
N HIS A 213 -22.08 -9.27 -9.31
CA HIS A 213 -22.76 -9.44 -10.59
C HIS A 213 -21.84 -9.01 -11.72
N LEU A 214 -21.63 -9.89 -12.68
CA LEU A 214 -20.77 -9.67 -13.83
C LEU A 214 -21.57 -9.92 -15.11
N ALA A 215 -21.21 -9.23 -16.17
CA ALA A 215 -21.76 -9.42 -17.51
C ALA A 215 -20.68 -9.99 -18.43
N VAL A 216 -20.98 -11.11 -19.07
CA VAL A 216 -20.11 -11.73 -20.07
C VAL A 216 -20.77 -11.63 -21.43
N ILE A 217 -19.98 -11.33 -22.46
CA ILE A 217 -20.45 -10.97 -23.79
C ILE A 217 -19.64 -11.68 -24.86
N GLY A 218 -20.32 -12.21 -25.89
CA GLY A 218 -19.66 -12.87 -27.00
C GLY A 218 -20.60 -13.45 -28.05
N TRP A 219 -20.00 -14.05 -29.08
CA TRP A 219 -20.69 -14.76 -30.16
C TRP A 219 -20.45 -16.28 -30.11
N GLY A 220 -19.97 -16.79 -28.97
CA GLY A 220 -19.67 -18.20 -28.77
C GLY A 220 -20.92 -19.07 -28.66
N ASN A 221 -20.69 -20.38 -28.63
CA ASN A 221 -21.74 -21.39 -28.63
C ASN A 221 -22.68 -21.27 -27.43
N ILE A 222 -23.99 -21.16 -27.69
CA ILE A 222 -25.02 -21.10 -26.64
C ILE A 222 -25.35 -22.46 -26.00
N LYS A 223 -24.73 -23.55 -26.47
CA LYS A 223 -24.89 -24.92 -25.96
C LYS A 223 -23.57 -25.66 -26.02
N GLN A 224 -23.36 -26.59 -25.09
CA GLN A 224 -22.23 -27.51 -25.11
C GLN A 224 -22.33 -28.46 -26.33
N SER A 225 -21.72 -28.05 -27.45
CA SER A 225 -21.57 -28.85 -28.65
C SER A 225 -20.24 -28.52 -29.34
N TRP A 226 -19.67 -29.53 -29.98
CA TRP A 226 -18.50 -29.39 -30.86
C TRP A 226 -18.89 -29.00 -32.30
N SER A 227 -20.19 -29.00 -32.62
CA SER A 227 -20.72 -28.51 -33.90
C SER A 227 -20.92 -26.99 -33.85
N ASP A 228 -20.52 -26.27 -34.89
CA ASP A 228 -20.63 -24.80 -35.03
C ASP A 228 -22.09 -24.33 -35.07
N ASN A 229 -22.69 -24.18 -33.89
CA ASN A 229 -24.02 -23.60 -33.67
C ASN A 229 -23.87 -22.22 -32.99
N SER A 230 -22.78 -21.50 -33.30
CA SER A 230 -22.51 -20.18 -32.75
C SER A 230 -23.55 -19.18 -33.28
N PRO A 231 -24.26 -18.44 -32.42
CA PRO A 231 -25.30 -17.51 -32.87
C PRO A 231 -24.69 -16.40 -33.73
N ASP A 232 -25.43 -15.94 -34.73
CA ASP A 232 -25.00 -14.81 -35.55
C ASP A 232 -25.04 -13.49 -34.79
N ASN A 233 -26.05 -13.32 -33.92
CA ASN A 233 -26.22 -12.13 -33.09
C ASN A 233 -25.38 -12.21 -31.81
N LEU A 234 -24.93 -11.06 -31.32
CA LEU A 234 -24.19 -10.94 -30.08
C LEU A 234 -25.07 -11.33 -28.89
N HIS A 235 -24.54 -12.17 -28.02
CA HIS A 235 -25.21 -12.59 -26.79
C HIS A 235 -24.49 -12.04 -25.56
N GLN A 236 -25.27 -11.92 -24.49
CA GLN A 236 -24.80 -11.50 -23.18
C GLN A 236 -25.38 -12.42 -22.10
N VAL A 237 -24.69 -12.53 -20.98
CA VAL A 237 -25.16 -13.32 -19.84
C VAL A 237 -24.69 -12.74 -18.53
N GLN A 238 -25.59 -12.69 -17.55
CA GLN A 238 -25.25 -12.33 -16.17
C GLN A 238 -24.72 -13.56 -15.41
N VAL A 239 -23.51 -13.44 -14.87
CA VAL A 239 -22.84 -14.44 -14.03
C VAL A 239 -22.41 -13.81 -12.70
N PHE A 240 -21.91 -14.64 -11.79
CA PHE A 240 -21.46 -14.21 -10.47
C PHE A 240 -20.00 -14.60 -10.27
N SER A 241 -19.20 -13.71 -9.70
CA SER A 241 -17.85 -14.07 -9.25
C SER A 241 -17.94 -15.13 -8.16
N ILE A 242 -17.00 -16.07 -8.18
CA ILE A 242 -16.90 -17.14 -7.20
C ILE A 242 -15.67 -16.89 -6.33
N ASP A 243 -15.72 -17.32 -5.07
CA ASP A 243 -14.59 -17.24 -4.15
C ASP A 243 -13.38 -18.01 -4.73
N ASN A 244 -12.19 -17.38 -4.73
CA ASN A 244 -10.97 -17.98 -5.25
C ASN A 244 -10.58 -19.28 -4.52
N ASN A 245 -11.00 -19.45 -3.25
CA ASN A 245 -10.75 -20.66 -2.48
C ASN A 245 -11.80 -21.76 -2.73
N ASN A 246 -12.76 -21.54 -3.63
CA ASN A 246 -13.76 -22.54 -3.94
C ASN A 246 -13.11 -23.76 -4.61
N PRO A 247 -13.37 -24.99 -4.13
CA PRO A 247 -12.78 -26.21 -4.70
C PRO A 247 -13.18 -26.47 -6.16
N ASN A 248 -14.24 -25.81 -6.65
CA ASN A 248 -14.65 -25.88 -8.05
C ASN A 248 -13.84 -24.93 -8.95
N CYS A 249 -13.12 -23.97 -8.37
CA CYS A 249 -12.13 -23.14 -9.06
C CYS A 249 -10.75 -23.80 -9.15
N THR A 250 -10.51 -24.84 -8.35
CA THR A 250 -9.19 -25.44 -8.20
C THR A 250 -9.00 -26.62 -9.16
N GLU A 251 -9.02 -26.36 -10.48
CA GLU A 251 -8.26 -27.24 -11.36
C GLU A 251 -6.77 -27.09 -11.05
N SER A 252 -5.95 -28.11 -11.35
CA SER A 252 -4.51 -28.15 -11.02
C SER A 252 -3.65 -27.05 -11.66
N ARG A 253 -4.25 -26.16 -12.46
CA ARG A 253 -3.62 -25.09 -13.24
C ARG A 253 -4.19 -23.70 -12.94
N TYR A 254 -5.09 -23.58 -11.96
CA TYR A 254 -5.68 -22.30 -11.55
C TYR A 254 -4.76 -21.57 -10.58
N ASP A 255 -4.49 -20.29 -10.86
CA ASP A 255 -3.76 -19.40 -9.97
C ASP A 255 -4.66 -18.26 -9.45
N PRO A 256 -4.98 -18.23 -8.14
CA PRO A 256 -5.86 -17.23 -7.55
C PRO A 256 -5.24 -15.82 -7.46
N GLU A 257 -3.96 -15.62 -7.79
CA GLU A 257 -3.36 -14.27 -7.87
C GLU A 257 -3.65 -13.61 -9.21
N ILE A 258 -3.60 -14.38 -10.30
CA ILE A 258 -3.68 -13.87 -11.67
C ILE A 258 -4.99 -14.24 -12.40
N GLN A 259 -5.82 -15.10 -11.82
CA GLN A 259 -7.10 -15.55 -12.39
C GLN A 259 -8.24 -15.47 -11.37
N PHE A 260 -9.47 -15.52 -11.85
CA PHE A 260 -10.68 -15.67 -11.02
C PHE A 260 -11.76 -16.45 -11.76
N CYS A 261 -12.69 -17.05 -11.02
CA CYS A 261 -13.82 -17.74 -11.62
C CYS A 261 -15.08 -16.90 -11.60
N ALA A 262 -15.93 -17.12 -12.60
CA ALA A 262 -17.30 -16.65 -12.57
C ALA A 262 -18.23 -17.67 -13.22
N GLY A 263 -19.45 -17.78 -12.68
CA GLY A 263 -20.45 -18.71 -13.18
C GLY A 263 -21.61 -18.89 -12.21
N LEU A 264 -22.53 -19.79 -12.56
CA LEU A 264 -23.58 -20.28 -11.67
C LEU A 264 -23.21 -21.65 -11.10
N GLN A 265 -23.40 -21.83 -9.79
CA GLN A 265 -23.11 -23.11 -9.14
C GLN A 265 -23.96 -24.27 -9.70
N GLU A 266 -25.20 -23.97 -10.10
CA GLU A 266 -26.14 -24.91 -10.73
C GLU A 266 -25.84 -25.16 -12.21
N GLY A 267 -24.87 -24.43 -12.79
CA GLY A 267 -24.58 -24.44 -14.22
C GLY A 267 -25.59 -23.63 -15.03
N GLY A 268 -25.69 -23.91 -16.33
CA GLY A 268 -26.63 -23.25 -17.24
C GLY A 268 -26.17 -21.90 -17.80
N LYS A 269 -25.28 -21.17 -17.12
CA LYS A 269 -24.69 -19.91 -17.63
C LYS A 269 -23.18 -19.93 -17.53
N ASP A 270 -22.51 -19.76 -18.66
CA ASP A 270 -21.06 -19.69 -18.78
C ASP A 270 -20.67 -19.21 -20.19
N THR A 271 -19.40 -18.89 -20.37
CA THR A 271 -18.76 -18.75 -21.69
C THR A 271 -18.63 -20.11 -22.38
N CYS A 272 -18.55 -20.09 -23.71
CA CYS A 272 -18.28 -21.28 -24.48
C CYS A 272 -17.34 -21.01 -25.67
N GLN A 273 -17.17 -22.01 -26.52
CA GLN A 273 -16.31 -21.93 -27.70
C GLN A 273 -16.69 -20.73 -28.58
N GLY A 274 -15.73 -19.84 -28.83
CA GLY A 274 -15.91 -18.56 -29.53
C GLY A 274 -15.93 -17.32 -28.62
N ASP A 275 -16.16 -17.48 -27.31
CA ASP A 275 -16.14 -16.37 -26.34
C ASP A 275 -14.74 -16.08 -25.77
N SER A 276 -13.78 -16.98 -26.01
CA SER A 276 -12.39 -16.82 -25.61
C SER A 276 -11.83 -15.46 -26.03
N GLY A 277 -11.07 -14.82 -25.14
CA GLY A 277 -10.55 -13.46 -25.36
C GLY A 277 -11.59 -12.36 -25.20
N GLY A 278 -12.88 -12.70 -25.08
CA GLY A 278 -13.96 -11.76 -24.82
C GLY A 278 -13.88 -11.14 -23.41
N PRO A 279 -14.48 -9.96 -23.21
CA PRO A 279 -14.48 -9.25 -21.95
C PRO A 279 -15.53 -9.78 -20.96
N ILE A 280 -15.19 -9.73 -19.67
CA ILE A 280 -16.16 -9.80 -18.57
C ILE A 280 -16.17 -8.45 -17.84
N PHE A 281 -17.37 -7.87 -17.68
CA PHE A 281 -17.56 -6.53 -17.13
C PHE A 281 -18.27 -6.53 -15.78
N GLN A 282 -17.99 -5.49 -15.00
CA GLN A 282 -18.71 -5.11 -13.80
C GLN A 282 -19.30 -3.70 -13.98
N TRP A 283 -20.53 -3.49 -13.51
CA TRP A 283 -21.12 -2.15 -13.46
C TRP A 283 -20.64 -1.42 -12.20
N LEU A 284 -19.85 -0.37 -12.36
CA LEU A 284 -19.27 0.43 -11.29
C LEU A 284 -19.30 1.91 -11.66
N ASN A 285 -19.65 2.79 -10.71
CA ASN A 285 -19.61 4.25 -10.90
C ASN A 285 -20.32 4.72 -12.18
N ASN A 286 -21.50 4.14 -12.48
CA ASN A 286 -22.33 4.43 -13.65
C ASN A 286 -21.67 4.15 -15.02
N ARG A 287 -20.71 3.21 -15.09
CA ARG A 287 -20.07 2.75 -16.32
C ARG A 287 -19.75 1.26 -16.27
N TRP A 288 -19.46 0.65 -17.41
CA TRP A 288 -18.96 -0.71 -17.50
C TRP A 288 -17.43 -0.75 -17.41
N GLU A 289 -16.92 -1.49 -16.43
CA GLU A 289 -15.49 -1.69 -16.21
C GLU A 289 -15.12 -3.14 -16.50
N GLN A 290 -14.12 -3.38 -17.34
CA GLN A 290 -13.69 -4.72 -17.69
C GLN A 290 -12.76 -5.24 -16.61
N VAL A 291 -13.18 -6.30 -15.94
CA VAL A 291 -12.46 -6.88 -14.80
C VAL A 291 -11.65 -8.12 -15.18
N GLY A 292 -11.96 -8.72 -16.33
CA GLY A 292 -11.25 -9.90 -16.82
C GLY A 292 -11.35 -10.17 -18.31
N ILE A 293 -10.67 -11.24 -18.73
CA ILE A 293 -10.70 -11.81 -20.09
C ILE A 293 -11.07 -13.28 -19.98
N THR A 294 -11.99 -13.75 -20.81
CA THR A 294 -12.36 -15.18 -20.90
C THR A 294 -11.14 -16.02 -21.31
N SER A 295 -10.73 -16.97 -20.45
CA SER A 295 -9.53 -17.79 -20.65
C SER A 295 -9.86 -19.26 -20.93
N PHE A 296 -10.28 -20.04 -19.92
CA PHE A 296 -10.58 -21.46 -20.08
C PHE A 296 -11.72 -21.93 -19.16
N GLY A 297 -12.19 -23.17 -19.36
CA GLY A 297 -13.20 -23.80 -18.51
C GLY A 297 -13.41 -25.29 -18.85
N LYS A 298 -14.00 -26.04 -17.92
CA LYS A 298 -14.29 -27.47 -18.11
C LYS A 298 -15.69 -27.68 -18.68
N GLY A 299 -15.77 -27.71 -20.01
CA GLY A 299 -17.04 -27.67 -20.72
C GLY A 299 -17.69 -26.29 -20.63
N CYS A 300 -18.95 -26.19 -21.07
CA CYS A 300 -19.68 -24.91 -21.04
C CYS A 300 -20.90 -25.07 -20.15
N ALA A 301 -21.03 -24.22 -19.13
CA ALA A 301 -22.23 -24.13 -18.30
C ALA A 301 -22.57 -25.44 -17.55
N ILE A 302 -21.55 -26.22 -17.19
CA ILE A 302 -21.72 -27.45 -16.41
C ILE A 302 -21.85 -27.08 -14.93
N ALA A 303 -22.84 -27.68 -14.25
CA ALA A 303 -23.01 -27.52 -12.81
C ALA A 303 -21.70 -27.81 -12.05
N GLY A 304 -21.33 -26.92 -11.14
CA GLY A 304 -20.10 -27.02 -10.35
C GLY A 304 -18.79 -26.82 -11.11
N ASN A 305 -18.79 -26.39 -12.37
CA ASN A 305 -17.57 -26.10 -13.13
C ASN A 305 -17.68 -24.69 -13.74
N PRO A 306 -17.20 -23.64 -13.04
CA PRO A 306 -17.26 -22.28 -13.55
C PRO A 306 -16.19 -21.99 -14.61
N GLY A 307 -16.42 -20.95 -15.42
CA GLY A 307 -15.41 -20.41 -16.31
C GLY A 307 -14.32 -19.64 -15.56
N VAL A 308 -13.09 -19.70 -16.08
CA VAL A 308 -11.90 -19.05 -15.53
C VAL A 308 -11.51 -17.86 -16.41
N TYR A 309 -11.22 -16.74 -15.77
CA TYR A 309 -10.93 -15.46 -16.40
C TYR A 309 -9.57 -14.94 -15.94
N THR A 310 -8.80 -14.37 -16.87
CA THR A 310 -7.56 -13.65 -16.57
C THR A 310 -7.90 -12.36 -15.84
N ARG A 311 -7.25 -12.09 -14.69
CA ARG A 311 -7.52 -10.92 -13.84
C ARG A 311 -6.84 -9.65 -14.38
N LEU A 312 -7.60 -8.69 -14.90
CA LEU A 312 -7.01 -7.51 -15.54
C LEU A 312 -6.28 -6.56 -14.59
N ALA A 313 -6.71 -6.47 -13.33
CA ALA A 313 -6.06 -5.60 -12.33
C ALA A 313 -4.58 -5.97 -12.14
N TYR A 314 -4.23 -7.26 -12.23
CA TYR A 314 -2.85 -7.73 -12.13
C TYR A 314 -2.00 -7.26 -13.31
N TYR A 315 -2.56 -7.26 -14.53
CA TYR A 315 -1.85 -6.91 -15.76
C TYR A 315 -1.93 -5.42 -16.11
N TYR A 316 -2.48 -4.57 -15.24
CA TYR A 316 -2.69 -3.15 -15.54
C TYR A 316 -1.42 -2.45 -16.04
N HIS A 317 -0.28 -2.71 -15.40
CA HIS A 317 1.00 -2.10 -15.78
C HIS A 317 1.53 -2.62 -17.12
N TRP A 318 1.45 -3.93 -17.36
CA TRP A 318 1.82 -4.53 -18.65
C TRP A 318 0.94 -4.00 -19.79
N ILE A 319 -0.37 -3.85 -19.56
CA ILE A 319 -1.27 -3.25 -20.56
C ILE A 319 -0.86 -1.80 -20.83
N ARG A 320 -0.52 -1.03 -19.79
CA ARG A 320 -0.11 0.37 -19.96
C ARG A 320 1.24 0.53 -20.64
N SER A 321 2.21 -0.36 -20.42
CA SER A 321 3.51 -0.26 -21.11
C SER A 321 3.36 -0.41 -22.62
N ILE A 322 2.37 -1.17 -23.09
CA ILE A 322 2.07 -1.37 -24.51
C ILE A 322 1.18 -0.25 -25.08
N VAL A 323 0.10 0.11 -24.39
CA VAL A 323 -0.92 1.07 -24.92
C VAL A 323 -0.44 2.52 -24.89
N VAL A 324 0.58 2.87 -24.08
CA VAL A 324 1.12 4.23 -24.00
C VAL A 324 1.96 4.62 -25.24
N ASP A 325 2.19 3.70 -26.19
CA ASP A 325 3.20 3.90 -27.25
C ASP A 325 2.72 4.38 -28.66
N THR A 326 1.45 4.77 -28.91
CA THR A 326 1.11 5.28 -30.27
C THR A 326 0.07 6.40 -30.43
N ASN A 327 -0.12 7.27 -29.44
CA ASN A 327 -0.52 8.62 -29.87
C ASN A 327 0.74 9.28 -30.42
N VAL A 328 0.69 9.75 -31.66
CA VAL A 328 1.62 10.74 -32.22
C VAL A 328 1.50 11.99 -31.36
N GLN A 329 2.10 11.95 -30.17
CA GLN A 329 2.38 13.11 -29.38
C GLN A 329 3.63 13.73 -30.01
N PRO A 330 3.67 15.05 -30.19
CA PRO A 330 4.90 15.73 -30.54
C PRO A 330 6.01 15.36 -29.53
N PRO A 331 7.30 15.50 -29.90
CA PRO A 331 8.40 15.29 -28.96
C PRO A 331 8.09 16.02 -27.64
N LEU A 332 8.14 15.32 -26.52
CA LEU A 332 7.95 15.95 -25.22
C LEU A 332 9.14 16.87 -25.02
N THR A 333 8.88 18.18 -25.05
CA THR A 333 9.90 19.20 -24.83
C THR A 333 9.96 19.52 -23.35
N TYR A 334 11.04 19.08 -22.70
CA TYR A 334 11.33 19.40 -21.31
C TYR A 334 12.14 20.69 -21.24
N THR A 335 11.53 21.72 -20.66
CA THR A 335 12.13 23.04 -20.49
C THR A 335 12.52 23.23 -19.04
N CYS A 336 13.81 23.46 -18.79
CA CYS A 336 14.34 23.66 -17.44
C CYS A 336 14.22 25.12 -17.00
N ASP A 337 13.89 25.36 -15.73
CA ASP A 337 13.84 26.71 -15.16
C ASP A 337 15.20 27.08 -14.53
N ASN A 338 16.14 27.53 -15.38
CA ASN A 338 17.48 27.95 -14.97
C ASN A 338 17.50 29.08 -13.91
N ALA A 339 16.37 29.74 -13.64
CA ALA A 339 16.27 30.75 -12.59
C ALA A 339 15.98 30.16 -11.19
N LYS A 340 15.47 28.93 -11.12
CA LYS A 340 15.05 28.27 -9.85
C LYS A 340 15.96 27.14 -9.40
N THR A 341 16.75 26.58 -10.30
CA THR A 341 17.58 25.40 -10.02
C THR A 341 19.02 25.62 -10.45
N SER A 342 19.96 25.16 -9.62
CA SER A 342 21.41 25.27 -9.85
C SER A 342 22.03 24.03 -10.53
N CYS A 343 21.25 23.00 -10.81
CA CYS A 343 21.71 21.73 -11.39
C CYS A 343 20.64 21.10 -12.30
N GLY A 344 21.00 20.06 -13.06
CA GLY A 344 20.02 19.25 -13.78
C GLY A 344 19.36 19.91 -14.99
N CYS A 345 19.89 21.05 -15.44
CA CYS A 345 19.40 21.77 -16.59
C CYS A 345 20.43 21.75 -17.73
N GLY A 346 19.97 21.46 -18.95
CA GLY A 346 20.76 21.65 -20.16
C GLY A 346 20.81 23.10 -20.62
N TYR A 347 21.76 23.42 -21.50
CA TYR A 347 21.78 24.70 -22.22
C TYR A 347 20.62 24.82 -23.20
N LYS A 348 20.20 23.70 -23.79
CA LYS A 348 18.99 23.58 -24.62
C LYS A 348 17.94 22.69 -23.97
N ASN A 349 16.70 22.85 -24.42
CA ASN A 349 15.60 21.96 -24.04
C ASN A 349 15.87 20.53 -24.50
N VAL A 350 15.39 19.58 -23.71
CA VAL A 350 15.42 18.16 -24.07
C VAL A 350 14.14 17.84 -24.84
N GLU A 351 14.27 17.30 -26.04
CA GLU A 351 13.16 16.79 -26.83
C GLU A 351 13.26 15.27 -26.85
N LEU A 352 12.37 14.56 -26.17
CA LEU A 352 12.34 13.09 -26.19
C LEU A 352 11.12 12.60 -26.97
N THR A 353 11.34 11.73 -27.95
CA THR A 353 10.23 11.12 -28.69
C THR A 353 9.72 9.84 -28.02
N PRO A 354 8.40 9.69 -27.81
CA PRO A 354 7.85 8.46 -27.26
C PRO A 354 8.01 7.24 -28.20
N SER A 355 7.99 7.42 -29.52
CA SER A 355 7.84 6.32 -30.48
C SER A 355 9.13 5.80 -31.15
N ARG A 356 9.14 4.50 -31.47
CA ARG A 356 10.10 3.66 -32.22
C ARG A 356 11.01 4.33 -33.28
N ILE A 357 12.33 4.35 -33.03
CA ILE A 357 13.36 3.75 -33.92
C ILE A 357 14.40 3.03 -33.04
N VAL A 358 14.83 1.84 -33.46
CA VAL A 358 15.79 0.97 -32.77
C VAL A 358 17.14 1.70 -32.60
N GLY A 359 17.76 1.62 -31.40
CA GLY A 359 19.14 2.09 -31.19
C GLY A 359 19.32 3.55 -30.75
N GLY A 360 18.38 4.11 -29.98
CA GLY A 360 18.45 5.49 -29.47
C GLY A 360 18.18 6.56 -30.52
N GLU A 361 17.84 7.77 -30.10
CA GLU A 361 17.77 8.95 -30.97
C GLU A 361 18.95 9.88 -30.71
N GLU A 362 19.45 10.56 -31.73
CA GLU A 362 20.49 11.58 -31.54
C GLU A 362 19.91 12.68 -30.64
N ALA A 363 20.59 12.96 -29.52
CA ALA A 363 20.18 14.00 -28.59
C ALA A 363 20.25 15.37 -29.25
N VAL A 364 19.42 16.31 -28.80
CA VAL A 364 19.54 17.71 -29.24
C VAL A 364 20.91 18.25 -28.78
N PRO A 365 21.75 18.82 -29.66
CA PRO A 365 23.06 19.31 -29.26
C PRO A 365 22.96 20.28 -28.07
N TYR A 366 23.74 20.00 -27.02
CA TYR A 366 23.78 20.74 -25.75
C TYR A 366 22.52 20.65 -24.87
N SER A 367 21.63 19.68 -25.09
CA SER A 367 20.50 19.41 -24.18
C SER A 367 20.94 18.71 -22.89
N TRP A 368 22.04 17.96 -22.94
CA TRP A 368 22.60 17.19 -21.82
C TRP A 368 23.96 17.76 -21.35
N SER A 369 23.96 19.03 -20.91
CA SER A 369 25.15 19.81 -20.55
C SER A 369 26.01 19.26 -19.40
N PHE A 370 25.50 18.27 -18.65
CA PHE A 370 26.21 17.58 -17.57
C PHE A 370 26.84 16.26 -18.00
N MET A 371 26.68 15.83 -19.26
CA MET A 371 27.25 14.58 -19.75
C MET A 371 28.75 14.71 -20.02
N VAL A 372 29.53 13.67 -19.68
CA VAL A 372 30.96 13.60 -20.02
C VAL A 372 31.34 12.27 -20.68
N SER A 373 32.31 12.33 -21.57
CA SER A 373 32.94 11.17 -22.21
C SER A 373 34.25 10.88 -21.50
N ILE A 374 34.39 9.69 -20.92
CA ILE A 374 35.66 9.20 -20.37
C ILE A 374 36.42 8.49 -21.48
N GLN A 375 37.68 8.89 -21.69
CA GLN A 375 38.50 8.43 -22.79
C GLN A 375 39.89 8.03 -22.31
N GLY A 376 40.50 7.05 -22.99
CA GLY A 376 41.92 6.77 -22.82
C GLY A 376 42.77 7.94 -23.32
N ARG A 377 43.76 8.38 -22.55
CA ARG A 377 44.60 9.55 -22.87
C ARG A 377 45.43 9.34 -24.13
N SER A 378 45.98 8.13 -24.29
CA SER A 378 46.81 7.76 -25.44
C SER A 378 45.98 7.42 -26.67
N SER A 379 44.90 6.66 -26.50
CA SER A 379 44.05 6.21 -27.60
C SER A 379 43.05 7.27 -28.07
N LYS A 380 42.71 8.21 -27.19
CA LYS A 380 41.56 9.14 -27.34
C LYS A 380 40.24 8.43 -27.61
N SER A 381 40.17 7.13 -27.31
CA SER A 381 38.99 6.31 -27.52
C SER A 381 38.09 6.43 -26.30
N HIS A 382 36.81 6.70 -26.53
CA HIS A 382 35.78 6.63 -25.51
C HIS A 382 35.50 5.17 -25.12
N PHE A 383 35.37 4.92 -23.82
CA PHE A 383 35.02 3.60 -23.31
C PHE A 383 33.88 3.63 -22.27
N CYS A 384 33.70 4.76 -21.56
CA CYS A 384 32.60 4.95 -20.61
C CYS A 384 32.09 6.39 -20.58
N GLY A 385 30.86 6.57 -20.15
CA GLY A 385 30.24 7.85 -19.83
C GLY A 385 30.47 8.27 -18.37
N GLY A 386 30.04 9.49 -18.08
CA GLY A 386 30.01 10.05 -16.72
C GLY A 386 29.08 11.26 -16.67
N SER A 387 28.89 11.79 -15.46
CA SER A 387 28.15 13.03 -15.25
C SER A 387 28.91 14.02 -14.36
N ILE A 388 28.74 15.32 -14.63
CA ILE A 388 29.35 16.41 -13.87
C ILE A 388 28.62 16.53 -12.52
N PHE A 389 29.22 16.05 -11.44
CA PHE A 389 28.68 16.24 -10.08
C PHE A 389 28.97 17.66 -9.58
N SER A 390 30.19 18.16 -9.83
CA SER A 390 30.60 19.53 -9.50
C SER A 390 31.73 19.99 -10.43
N ASP A 391 32.24 21.20 -10.24
CA ASP A 391 33.29 21.79 -11.11
C ASP A 391 34.60 20.96 -11.16
N SER A 392 34.85 20.12 -10.15
CA SER A 392 36.05 19.29 -10.02
C SER A 392 35.79 17.79 -9.89
N TYR A 393 34.53 17.35 -9.88
CA TYR A 393 34.19 15.94 -9.66
C TYR A 393 33.23 15.41 -10.71
N ILE A 394 33.57 14.24 -11.24
CA ILE A 394 32.75 13.46 -12.19
C ILE A 394 32.27 12.19 -11.49
N LEU A 395 31.01 11.84 -11.70
CA LEU A 395 30.41 10.57 -11.26
C LEU A 395 30.39 9.57 -12.43
N THR A 396 30.77 8.32 -12.18
CA THR A 396 30.79 7.23 -13.17
C THR A 396 30.63 5.85 -12.49
N ALA A 397 30.68 4.76 -13.27
CA ALA A 397 30.63 3.39 -12.77
C ALA A 397 32.02 2.90 -12.33
N ALA A 398 32.08 2.03 -11.33
CA ALA A 398 33.34 1.48 -10.82
C ALA A 398 34.02 0.57 -11.84
N HIS A 399 33.25 -0.30 -12.52
CA HIS A 399 33.81 -1.22 -13.53
C HIS A 399 34.46 -0.50 -14.72
N CYS A 400 34.15 0.79 -14.93
CA CYS A 400 34.78 1.59 -15.96
C CYS A 400 36.22 1.97 -15.62
N VAL A 401 36.57 2.06 -14.35
CA VAL A 401 37.82 2.70 -13.90
C VAL A 401 38.62 1.88 -12.88
N GLU A 402 38.13 0.70 -12.48
CA GLU A 402 38.80 -0.16 -11.49
C GLU A 402 40.21 -0.60 -11.90
N ASP A 403 40.41 -0.88 -13.18
CA ASP A 403 41.68 -1.34 -13.76
C ASP A 403 42.50 -0.20 -14.37
N GLU A 404 42.01 1.04 -14.30
CA GLU A 404 42.64 2.21 -14.88
C GLU A 404 43.45 3.00 -13.84
N THR A 405 44.48 3.70 -14.32
CA THR A 405 45.21 4.70 -13.50
C THR A 405 44.82 6.11 -13.92
N ALA A 406 44.76 7.05 -12.98
CA ALA A 406 44.38 8.44 -13.25
C ALA A 406 45.15 9.06 -14.44
N ASP A 407 46.44 8.77 -14.57
CA ASP A 407 47.30 9.27 -15.66
C ASP A 407 46.93 8.75 -17.07
N ASN A 408 46.22 7.62 -17.15
CA ASN A 408 45.85 6.96 -18.40
C ASN A 408 44.50 7.43 -18.96
N ILE A 409 43.71 8.17 -18.17
CA ILE A 409 42.36 8.58 -18.57
C ILE A 409 42.22 10.10 -18.58
N GLN A 410 41.31 10.57 -19.41
CA GLN A 410 40.90 11.97 -19.47
C GLN A 410 39.38 12.02 -19.64
N ILE A 411 38.78 13.13 -19.22
CA ILE A 411 37.37 13.40 -19.47
C ILE A 411 37.24 14.47 -20.55
N VAL A 412 36.21 14.35 -21.38
CA VAL A 412 35.81 15.34 -22.38
C VAL A 412 34.38 15.76 -22.08
N ALA A 413 34.17 17.05 -21.79
CA ALA A 413 32.89 17.61 -21.42
C ALA A 413 32.45 18.71 -22.40
N GLY A 414 31.13 18.96 -22.49
CA GLY A 414 30.57 20.06 -23.27
C GLY A 414 30.55 19.83 -24.78
N VAL A 415 30.58 18.57 -25.19
CA VAL A 415 30.55 18.16 -26.60
C VAL A 415 29.29 17.35 -26.90
N HIS A 416 28.73 17.55 -28.09
CA HIS A 416 27.71 16.65 -28.66
C HIS A 416 28.37 15.52 -29.45
N ASN A 417 29.38 15.87 -30.26
CA ASN A 417 30.20 14.94 -31.01
C ASN A 417 31.54 14.71 -30.29
N ARG A 418 31.92 13.46 -30.03
CA ARG A 418 33.15 13.10 -29.29
C ARG A 418 34.44 13.61 -29.95
N SER A 419 34.41 13.88 -31.25
CA SER A 419 35.54 14.40 -32.03
C SER A 419 35.57 15.93 -32.11
N ASP A 420 34.66 16.64 -31.42
CA ASP A 420 34.62 18.10 -31.44
C ASP A 420 35.88 18.69 -30.77
N PRO A 421 36.69 19.48 -31.50
CA PRO A 421 37.91 20.07 -30.94
C PRO A 421 37.65 21.14 -29.88
N ASN A 422 36.41 21.62 -29.74
CA ASN A 422 36.04 22.66 -28.76
C ASN A 422 35.66 22.09 -27.39
N GLY A 423 35.72 20.76 -27.22
CA GLY A 423 35.44 20.11 -25.94
C GLY A 423 36.37 20.54 -24.82
N VAL A 424 35.84 20.54 -23.60
CA VAL A 424 36.63 20.80 -22.39
C VAL A 424 37.28 19.49 -21.97
N ILE A 425 38.58 19.37 -22.23
CA ILE A 425 39.38 18.23 -21.81
C ILE A 425 39.98 18.51 -20.42
N ARG A 426 39.87 17.55 -19.51
CA ARG A 426 40.55 17.56 -18.20
C ARG A 426 41.19 16.22 -17.90
N GLU A 427 42.39 16.31 -17.31
CA GLU A 427 43.10 15.13 -16.79
C GLU A 427 42.55 14.78 -15.40
N VAL A 428 42.50 13.50 -15.11
CA VAL A 428 42.11 12.96 -13.80
C VAL A 428 43.35 12.89 -12.93
N ASP A 429 43.29 13.38 -11.70
CA ASP A 429 44.40 13.26 -10.74
C ASP A 429 44.16 12.12 -9.71
N HIS A 430 42.89 11.77 -9.48
CA HIS A 430 42.51 10.75 -8.52
C HIS A 430 41.21 10.04 -8.91
N ILE A 431 41.17 8.73 -8.66
CA ILE A 431 40.02 7.87 -8.89
C ILE A 431 39.57 7.31 -7.53
N TYR A 432 38.32 7.60 -7.15
CA TYR A 432 37.68 7.08 -5.94
C TYR A 432 36.70 5.98 -6.33
N VAL A 433 37.14 4.73 -6.27
CA VAL A 433 36.24 3.58 -6.40
C VAL A 433 35.59 3.30 -5.04
N HIS A 434 34.28 2.99 -5.03
CA HIS A 434 33.59 2.69 -3.77
C HIS A 434 34.23 1.48 -3.05
N PRO A 435 34.53 1.55 -1.73
CA PRO A 435 35.23 0.48 -1.02
C PRO A 435 34.52 -0.89 -1.01
N GLY A 436 33.20 -0.88 -1.20
CA GLY A 436 32.35 -2.07 -1.29
C GLY A 436 32.16 -2.64 -2.70
N TRP A 437 32.88 -2.12 -3.71
CA TRP A 437 32.86 -2.62 -5.08
C TRP A 437 33.50 -4.01 -5.19
N SER A 438 32.91 -4.89 -6.01
CA SER A 438 33.44 -6.23 -6.31
C SER A 438 33.15 -6.57 -7.77
N SER A 439 34.18 -6.99 -8.52
CA SER A 439 34.06 -7.33 -9.95
C SER A 439 33.54 -8.74 -10.22
N SER A 440 33.26 -9.53 -9.16
CA SER A 440 32.71 -10.88 -9.31
C SER A 440 31.27 -10.80 -9.85
N SER A 441 30.94 -11.62 -10.85
CA SER A 441 29.64 -11.55 -11.55
C SER A 441 28.42 -11.79 -10.66
N SER A 442 28.61 -12.45 -9.51
CA SER A 442 27.57 -12.69 -8.50
C SER A 442 27.47 -11.60 -7.42
N GLU A 443 28.38 -10.62 -7.40
CA GLU A 443 28.47 -9.61 -6.34
C GLU A 443 28.82 -8.20 -6.87
N ARG A 444 28.39 -7.82 -8.10
CA ARG A 444 28.59 -6.48 -8.70
C ARG A 444 27.84 -5.36 -7.96
N ARG A 445 28.03 -5.28 -6.64
CA ARG A 445 27.45 -4.32 -5.71
C ARG A 445 28.27 -3.05 -5.72
N HIS A 446 27.61 -1.92 -5.49
CA HIS A 446 28.28 -0.61 -5.39
C HIS A 446 29.11 -0.26 -6.64
N ASP A 447 28.57 -0.48 -7.84
CA ASP A 447 29.20 -0.13 -9.12
C ASP A 447 29.23 1.39 -9.36
N ILE A 448 29.99 2.09 -8.52
CA ILE A 448 30.03 3.56 -8.50
C ILE A 448 31.45 4.04 -8.16
N ALA A 449 31.89 5.05 -8.89
CA ALA A 449 33.17 5.72 -8.69
C ALA A 449 33.07 7.23 -8.93
N MET A 450 33.98 7.98 -8.30
CA MET A 450 34.14 9.41 -8.53
C MET A 450 35.54 9.72 -9.06
N LEU A 451 35.63 10.58 -10.06
CA LEU A 451 36.90 11.08 -10.59
C LEU A 451 37.11 12.51 -10.12
N HIS A 452 38.29 12.79 -9.56
CA HIS A 452 38.72 14.16 -9.26
C HIS A 452 39.58 14.68 -10.41
N LEU A 453 39.29 15.91 -10.82
CA LEU A 453 39.93 16.55 -11.96
C LEU A 453 41.11 17.39 -11.49
N SER A 454 42.25 17.24 -12.15
CA SER A 454 43.47 18.04 -11.94
C SER A 454 43.22 19.56 -12.04
N GLN A 455 42.22 19.97 -12.82
CA GLN A 455 41.77 21.35 -12.96
C GLN A 455 40.24 21.40 -13.05
N PRO A 456 39.59 22.44 -12.50
CA PRO A 456 38.15 22.61 -12.61
C PRO A 456 37.71 22.80 -14.07
N LEU A 457 36.48 22.42 -14.37
CA LEU A 457 35.85 22.57 -15.68
C LEU A 457 35.61 24.05 -16.04
N GLY A 458 35.43 24.89 -15.02
CA GLY A 458 35.14 26.31 -15.12
C GLY A 458 33.65 26.58 -15.37
N LEU A 459 32.76 25.89 -14.66
CA LEU A 459 31.29 25.98 -14.85
C LEU A 459 30.77 27.43 -14.89
N ALA A 460 31.30 28.31 -14.03
CA ALA A 460 30.92 29.73 -14.00
C ALA A 460 31.23 30.50 -15.30
N SER A 461 32.22 30.06 -16.07
CA SER A 461 32.67 30.73 -17.30
C SER A 461 32.22 30.04 -18.58
N LYS A 462 31.60 28.85 -18.46
CA LYS A 462 31.22 27.99 -19.60
C LYS A 462 29.75 27.58 -19.48
N PRO A 463 28.82 28.35 -20.08
CA PRO A 463 27.39 28.11 -19.93
C PRO A 463 26.89 26.81 -20.58
N LEU A 464 27.72 26.16 -21.39
CA LEU A 464 27.42 24.85 -22.00
C LEU A 464 27.62 23.69 -21.02
N LEU A 465 28.21 23.94 -19.84
CA LEU A 465 28.44 22.96 -18.79
C LEU A 465 27.63 23.29 -17.55
N THR A 466 26.99 22.28 -16.99
CA THR A 466 26.18 22.39 -15.77
C THR A 466 26.38 21.16 -14.91
N PRO A 467 26.20 21.23 -13.59
CA PRO A 467 26.20 20.04 -12.75
C PRO A 467 24.87 19.28 -12.88
N ILE A 468 24.89 17.95 -12.73
CA ILE A 468 23.68 17.14 -12.58
C ILE A 468 23.15 17.24 -11.14
N CYS A 469 21.84 17.24 -10.97
CA CYS A 469 21.27 17.09 -9.63
C CYS A 469 21.41 15.65 -9.18
N VAL A 470 22.03 15.46 -8.02
CA VAL A 470 21.91 14.23 -7.26
C VAL A 470 20.97 14.46 -6.07
N PRO A 471 20.38 13.40 -5.53
CA PRO A 471 19.45 13.53 -4.42
C PRO A 471 20.17 13.87 -3.11
N ASN A 472 19.67 14.83 -2.34
CA ASN A 472 20.25 15.21 -1.05
C ASN A 472 19.55 14.45 0.10
N VAL A 473 20.20 13.41 0.62
CA VAL A 473 19.68 12.57 1.72
C VAL A 473 20.25 13.08 3.05
N GLN A 474 19.61 14.07 3.66
CA GLN A 474 19.85 14.39 5.07
C GLN A 474 18.92 13.55 5.96
N TRP A 475 19.51 12.53 6.60
CA TRP A 475 19.06 11.80 7.80
C TRP A 475 17.55 11.51 7.96
N SER A 476 17.10 10.32 7.50
CA SER A 476 16.12 9.53 8.26
C SER A 476 16.28 8.03 7.95
N THR A 477 16.11 7.19 8.98
CA THR A 477 16.72 5.86 9.12
C THR A 477 15.80 4.68 8.83
N ASN A 478 14.88 4.75 7.86
CA ASN A 478 14.17 3.55 7.42
C ASN A 478 14.17 3.44 5.89
N VAL A 479 14.74 2.31 5.45
CA VAL A 479 15.38 2.04 4.16
C VAL A 479 14.49 1.10 3.33
N GLU A 480 14.44 1.39 2.03
CA GLU A 480 13.83 0.67 0.87
C GLU A 480 12.42 1.15 0.39
N SER A 481 12.16 1.36 -0.91
CA SER A 481 13.04 1.30 -2.10
C SER A 481 12.33 1.74 -3.42
N TYR A 482 13.17 2.05 -4.43
CA TYR A 482 12.95 2.17 -5.89
C TYR A 482 12.06 3.29 -6.47
N PRO A 483 12.47 3.93 -7.60
CA PRO A 483 11.51 4.61 -8.47
C PRO A 483 10.45 3.59 -8.92
N SER A 484 9.17 3.89 -8.66
CA SER A 484 8.05 2.96 -8.84
C SER A 484 8.08 2.33 -10.23
N SER A 485 7.79 1.03 -10.36
CA SER A 485 7.71 0.35 -11.67
C SER A 485 6.85 1.16 -12.65
N GLY A 486 7.37 1.36 -13.87
CA GLY A 486 6.77 2.20 -14.90
C GLY A 486 7.16 3.69 -14.84
N THR A 487 8.10 4.09 -13.97
CA THR A 487 8.63 5.46 -13.94
C THR A 487 9.39 5.75 -15.24
N ARG A 488 9.07 6.89 -15.87
CA ARG A 488 9.72 7.36 -17.10
C ARG A 488 11.12 7.87 -16.79
N LEU A 489 12.12 7.25 -17.41
CA LEU A 489 13.52 7.61 -17.29
C LEU A 489 14.16 7.92 -18.64
N ALA A 490 15.16 8.79 -18.66
CA ALA A 490 16.02 9.03 -19.82
C ALA A 490 17.41 8.44 -19.55
N ALA A 491 17.89 7.58 -20.44
CA ALA A 491 19.28 7.14 -20.47
C ALA A 491 20.00 7.83 -21.64
N ILE A 492 21.26 8.23 -21.43
CA ILE A 492 22.01 9.08 -22.37
C ILE A 492 23.46 8.57 -22.46
N GLY A 493 24.01 8.50 -23.68
CA GLY A 493 25.39 8.07 -23.87
C GLY A 493 25.85 8.03 -25.33
N TRP A 494 27.09 7.58 -25.53
CA TRP A 494 27.73 7.38 -26.84
C TRP A 494 28.01 5.90 -27.13
N GLY A 495 27.32 5.00 -26.43
CA GLY A 495 27.45 3.56 -26.59
C GLY A 495 26.83 3.02 -27.87
N ASN A 496 27.05 1.72 -28.11
CA ASN A 496 26.66 1.05 -29.34
C ASN A 496 25.13 1.10 -29.58
N ILE A 497 24.73 1.59 -30.76
CA ILE A 497 23.33 1.67 -31.18
C ILE A 497 22.75 0.35 -31.73
N LYS A 498 23.57 -0.70 -31.83
CA LYS A 498 23.17 -2.02 -32.33
C LYS A 498 23.87 -3.12 -31.53
N GLN A 499 23.19 -4.26 -31.36
CA GLN A 499 23.75 -5.46 -30.77
C GLN A 499 24.78 -6.09 -31.73
N SER A 500 26.01 -5.60 -31.72
CA SER A 500 27.15 -6.10 -32.50
C SER A 500 28.41 -6.10 -31.65
N TRP A 501 29.26 -7.10 -31.83
CA TRP A 501 30.61 -7.18 -31.24
C TRP A 501 31.63 -6.31 -32.00
N SER A 502 31.22 -5.66 -33.09
CA SER A 502 32.00 -4.68 -33.84
C SER A 502 31.71 -3.27 -33.32
N ASP A 503 32.75 -2.52 -32.95
CA ASP A 503 32.68 -1.13 -32.47
C ASP A 503 31.94 -0.23 -33.46
N ASN A 504 30.65 0.03 -33.19
CA ASN A 504 29.76 0.90 -33.97
C ASN A 504 29.23 2.01 -33.06
N SER A 505 30.07 2.46 -32.13
CA SER A 505 29.75 3.54 -31.19
C SER A 505 29.58 4.85 -31.97
N PRO A 506 28.41 5.52 -31.93
CA PRO A 506 28.19 6.76 -32.64
C PRO A 506 29.08 7.88 -32.09
N ASP A 507 29.52 8.78 -32.97
CA ASP A 507 30.26 9.97 -32.52
C ASP A 507 29.35 10.99 -31.84
N ASN A 508 28.08 11.05 -32.23
CA ASN A 508 27.07 11.95 -31.67
C ASN A 508 26.41 11.35 -30.44
N LEU A 509 26.06 12.19 -29.47
CA LEU A 509 25.39 11.78 -28.25
C LEU A 509 23.98 11.30 -28.57
N HIS A 510 23.58 10.15 -28.01
CA HIS A 510 22.25 9.59 -28.16
C HIS A 510 21.53 9.54 -26.81
N GLN A 511 20.20 9.51 -26.89
CA GLN A 511 19.31 9.42 -25.75
C GLN A 511 18.22 8.37 -26.02
N VAL A 512 17.66 7.82 -24.95
CA VAL A 512 16.56 6.87 -25.03
C VAL A 512 15.63 6.99 -23.83
N GLN A 513 14.34 6.92 -24.08
CA GLN A 513 13.30 6.82 -23.05
C GLN A 513 13.16 5.35 -22.63
N VAL A 514 13.37 5.07 -21.36
CA VAL A 514 13.17 3.76 -20.73
C VAL A 514 12.20 3.87 -19.55
N PHE A 515 11.80 2.74 -19.00
CA PHE A 515 10.91 2.66 -17.86
C PHE A 515 11.54 1.78 -16.78
N THR A 516 11.38 2.16 -15.51
CA THR A 516 11.74 1.28 -14.40
C THR A 516 10.89 0.02 -14.46
N ILE A 517 11.49 -1.12 -14.16
CA ILE A 517 10.82 -2.42 -14.13
C ILE A 517 10.87 -2.92 -12.69
N ASP A 518 9.84 -3.64 -12.27
CA ASP A 518 9.83 -4.28 -10.96
C ASP A 518 11.01 -5.26 -10.85
N ASN A 519 11.77 -5.22 -9.75
CA ASN A 519 12.91 -6.11 -9.57
C ASN A 519 12.50 -7.60 -9.54
N ASN A 520 11.22 -7.92 -9.29
CA ASN A 520 10.67 -9.27 -9.37
C ASN A 520 10.25 -9.69 -10.78
N ASP A 521 10.28 -8.77 -11.74
CA ASP A 521 9.95 -9.05 -13.13
C ASP A 521 10.98 -10.00 -13.77
N PRO A 522 10.56 -11.03 -14.52
CA PRO A 522 11.47 -11.96 -15.19
C PRO A 522 12.42 -11.30 -16.20
N ILE A 523 12.06 -10.14 -16.75
CA ILE A 523 12.95 -9.36 -17.63
C ILE A 523 14.22 -8.95 -16.87
N CYS A 524 14.08 -8.69 -15.57
CA CYS A 524 15.17 -8.27 -14.71
C CYS A 524 15.88 -9.49 -14.12
N ASN A 525 16.96 -9.91 -14.76
CA ASN A 525 17.71 -11.06 -14.32
C ASN A 525 18.42 -10.79 -12.97
N LYS A 526 17.82 -11.26 -11.88
CA LYS A 526 18.32 -11.13 -10.49
C LYS A 526 19.71 -11.74 -10.26
N SER A 527 20.23 -12.56 -11.18
CA SER A 527 21.60 -13.07 -11.10
C SER A 527 22.67 -12.05 -11.51
N LEU A 528 22.26 -10.89 -12.07
CA LEU A 528 23.17 -9.88 -12.63
C LEU A 528 23.36 -8.63 -11.76
N TYR A 529 22.50 -8.36 -10.78
CA TYR A 529 22.54 -7.14 -9.97
C TYR A 529 21.89 -7.31 -8.58
N ASP A 530 22.27 -6.46 -7.63
CA ASP A 530 21.75 -6.48 -6.26
C ASP A 530 20.54 -5.55 -6.10
N THR A 531 19.38 -6.15 -5.81
CA THR A 531 18.10 -5.45 -5.65
C THR A 531 17.97 -4.64 -4.36
N GLN A 532 19.04 -4.34 -3.62
CA GLN A 532 19.06 -3.34 -2.54
C GLN A 532 19.76 -2.04 -2.95
N VAL A 533 20.66 -2.10 -3.93
CA VAL A 533 21.53 -0.96 -4.32
C VAL A 533 21.50 -0.66 -5.83
N GLN A 534 20.83 -1.49 -6.62
CA GLN A 534 20.69 -1.36 -8.08
C GLN A 534 19.23 -1.59 -8.50
N PHE A 535 18.82 -1.02 -9.63
CA PHE A 535 17.47 -1.15 -10.17
C PHE A 535 17.49 -1.52 -11.65
N CYS A 536 16.40 -2.12 -12.10
CA CYS A 536 16.21 -2.50 -13.48
C CYS A 536 15.36 -1.46 -14.23
N ALA A 537 15.78 -1.10 -15.44
CA ALA A 537 15.00 -0.25 -16.33
C ALA A 537 15.21 -0.69 -17.78
N ALA A 538 14.13 -0.87 -18.52
CA ALA A 538 14.18 -1.18 -19.94
C ALA A 538 12.86 -0.78 -20.63
N LEU A 539 12.81 -0.96 -21.95
CA LEU A 539 11.55 -1.04 -22.67
C LEU A 539 11.09 -2.50 -22.71
N TYR A 540 9.84 -2.76 -22.28
CA TYR A 540 9.30 -4.11 -22.14
C TYR A 540 9.24 -4.91 -23.46
N GLU A 541 9.13 -4.22 -24.59
CA GLU A 541 9.14 -4.81 -25.95
C GLU A 541 10.56 -5.19 -26.44
N GLY A 542 11.61 -4.82 -25.69
CA GLY A 542 13.00 -4.92 -26.11
C GLY A 542 13.41 -3.89 -27.17
N GLY A 543 14.63 -4.00 -27.70
CA GLY A 543 15.11 -3.16 -28.82
C GLY A 543 15.55 -1.71 -28.47
N LYS A 544 15.38 -1.29 -27.21
CA LYS A 544 15.86 -0.01 -26.65
C LYS A 544 16.42 -0.24 -25.25
N ASP A 545 17.74 -0.19 -25.12
CA ASP A 545 18.47 -0.34 -23.85
C ASP A 545 19.84 0.37 -23.95
N THR A 546 20.50 0.54 -22.82
CA THR A 546 21.92 0.94 -22.74
C THR A 546 22.83 -0.18 -23.24
N CYS A 547 23.93 0.19 -23.88
CA CYS A 547 24.88 -0.74 -24.49
C CYS A 547 26.32 -0.44 -24.05
N GLN A 548 27.26 -1.25 -24.54
CA GLN A 548 28.68 -1.03 -24.29
C GLN A 548 29.11 0.37 -24.77
N GLY A 549 29.73 1.13 -23.86
CA GLY A 549 30.07 2.55 -24.03
C GLY A 549 29.16 3.51 -23.26
N ASP A 550 27.92 3.11 -22.94
CA ASP A 550 27.00 3.92 -22.12
C ASP A 550 27.27 3.78 -20.62
N SER A 551 28.02 2.75 -20.21
CA SER A 551 28.41 2.49 -18.82
C SER A 551 28.95 3.75 -18.13
N GLY A 552 28.48 4.01 -16.92
CA GLY A 552 28.85 5.21 -16.14
C GLY A 552 28.11 6.48 -16.55
N GLY A 553 27.37 6.49 -17.67
CA GLY A 553 26.45 7.57 -18.04
C GLY A 553 25.28 7.69 -17.05
N PRO A 554 24.66 8.89 -16.95
CA PRO A 554 23.54 9.10 -16.05
C PRO A 554 22.23 8.52 -16.61
N ILE A 555 21.41 7.98 -15.72
CA ILE A 555 19.99 7.72 -15.95
C ILE A 555 19.18 8.73 -15.13
N LEU A 556 18.20 9.37 -15.76
CA LEU A 556 17.59 10.59 -15.24
C LEU A 556 16.07 10.51 -15.17
N GLN A 557 15.50 11.16 -14.17
CA GLN A 557 14.06 11.39 -14.03
C GLN A 557 13.76 12.89 -14.15
N TRP A 558 12.66 13.22 -14.82
CA TRP A 558 12.14 14.58 -14.85
C TRP A 558 11.26 14.86 -13.62
N LEU A 559 11.58 15.89 -12.83
CA LEU A 559 10.83 16.25 -11.63
C LEU A 559 9.80 17.39 -11.83
N GLY A 560 9.67 17.89 -13.06
CA GLY A 560 8.77 18.99 -13.40
C GLY A 560 9.50 20.29 -13.73
N ASP A 561 10.65 20.54 -13.10
CA ASP A 561 11.46 21.75 -13.26
C ASP A 561 12.94 21.48 -13.63
N ARG A 562 13.43 20.27 -13.35
CA ARG A 562 14.82 19.84 -13.59
C ARG A 562 14.94 18.33 -13.83
N TRP A 563 16.07 17.92 -14.39
CA TRP A 563 16.50 16.52 -14.44
C TRP A 563 17.31 16.17 -13.19
N GLU A 564 16.99 15.04 -12.59
CA GLU A 564 17.71 14.52 -11.44
C GLU A 564 18.19 13.10 -11.76
N GLN A 565 19.42 12.77 -11.37
CA GLN A 565 19.89 11.40 -11.47
C GLN A 565 19.08 10.54 -10.51
N VAL A 566 18.49 9.48 -11.06
CA VAL A 566 17.39 8.74 -10.42
C VAL A 566 17.75 8.33 -9.00
N ASN A 567 16.97 8.82 -8.04
CA ASN A 567 16.99 8.35 -6.67
C ASN A 567 16.01 7.19 -6.46
N SER A 568 16.34 6.32 -5.53
CA SER A 568 15.41 5.39 -4.90
C SER A 568 14.55 6.08 -3.82
N HIS A 569 13.70 7.08 -4.13
CA HIS A 569 12.79 7.63 -3.11
C HIS A 569 11.38 8.05 -3.57
N LEU A 570 10.40 7.57 -2.79
CA LEU A 570 8.95 7.75 -2.84
C LEU A 570 8.50 9.15 -2.39
N GLN A 571 7.48 9.69 -3.06
CA GLN A 571 6.61 10.71 -2.48
C GLN A 571 5.54 10.03 -1.62
N THR A 572 5.47 10.37 -0.34
CA THR A 572 4.27 10.17 0.48
C THR A 572 3.68 11.53 0.86
N SER A 573 2.35 11.62 0.80
CA SER A 573 1.62 12.77 1.32
C SER A 573 1.38 12.55 2.82
N TRP A 574 1.97 13.41 3.64
CA TRP A 574 1.76 13.40 5.09
C TRP A 574 0.56 14.29 5.41
N LYS A 575 -0.58 13.67 5.69
CA LYS A 575 -1.71 14.38 6.27
C LYS A 575 -1.44 14.59 7.76
N ILE A 576 -0.94 15.77 8.10
CA ILE A 576 -0.83 16.20 9.50
C ILE A 576 -2.25 16.40 10.03
N VAL A 577 -2.64 15.59 11.01
CA VAL A 577 -3.90 15.76 11.75
C VAL A 577 -3.57 16.37 13.10
N LEU A 578 -4.32 17.42 13.46
CA LEU A 578 -4.00 18.24 14.62
C LEU A 578 -4.43 17.56 15.93
N PHE A 579 -3.50 16.94 16.65
CA PHE A 579 -3.79 16.36 17.97
C PHE A 579 -4.01 17.41 19.07
N MET A 580 -3.12 18.40 19.18
CA MET A 580 -3.19 19.48 20.18
C MET A 580 -2.62 20.77 19.60
N SER A 581 -3.19 21.94 19.93
CA SER A 581 -2.65 23.23 19.51
C SER A 581 -1.60 23.76 20.49
N CYS A 582 -0.72 24.64 20.02
CA CYS A 582 0.32 25.24 20.87
C CYS A 582 -0.27 26.05 22.05
N HIS A 583 -1.43 26.69 21.87
CA HIS A 583 -2.11 27.43 22.94
C HIS A 583 -2.74 26.52 24.00
N GLU A 584 -3.09 25.30 23.64
CA GLU A 584 -3.60 24.29 24.57
C GLU A 584 -2.48 23.58 25.34
N ALA A 585 -1.24 23.68 24.86
CA ALA A 585 -0.07 23.09 25.50
C ALA A 585 0.42 23.92 26.71
N THR A 586 -0.48 24.55 27.45
CA THR A 586 -0.15 25.26 28.70
C THR A 586 0.24 24.27 29.79
N ASN A 587 1.21 24.65 30.62
CA ASN A 587 1.54 23.89 31.81
C ASN A 587 0.48 24.16 32.88
N GLU A 588 0.22 23.20 33.77
CA GLU A 588 -0.69 23.28 34.93
C GLU A 588 -2.16 22.86 34.71
N VAL A 589 -2.56 22.48 33.50
CA VAL A 589 -3.91 21.94 33.22
C VAL A 589 -3.86 20.51 32.72
N LEU A 590 -4.89 19.72 33.05
CA LEU A 590 -5.04 18.34 32.64
C LEU A 590 -5.34 18.24 31.14
N LYS A 591 -4.53 17.48 30.41
CA LYS A 591 -4.63 17.35 28.95
C LYS A 591 -4.72 15.88 28.53
N SER A 592 -5.24 15.67 27.32
CA SER A 592 -5.21 14.36 26.68
C SER A 592 -3.76 13.93 26.42
N GLY A 593 -3.39 12.72 26.84
CA GLY A 593 -2.03 12.18 26.82
C GLY A 593 -1.23 12.43 28.09
N ASP A 594 -1.75 13.21 29.06
CA ASP A 594 -1.08 13.36 30.37
C ASP A 594 -1.14 12.05 31.15
N ILE A 595 -0.03 11.70 31.82
CA ILE A 595 0.03 10.56 32.74
C ILE A 595 -0.19 11.04 34.17
N VAL A 596 -1.10 10.38 34.88
CA VAL A 596 -1.49 10.73 36.24
C VAL A 596 -1.53 9.53 37.18
N ARG A 597 -1.49 9.83 38.47
CA ARG A 597 -1.77 8.91 39.57
C ARG A 597 -3.04 9.34 40.27
N LEU A 598 -4.00 8.43 40.41
CA LEU A 598 -5.24 8.69 41.14
C LEU A 598 -5.05 8.26 42.61
N PHE A 599 -4.95 9.25 43.50
CA PHE A 599 -4.74 9.04 44.93
C PHE A 599 -6.04 9.28 45.70
N HIS A 600 -6.57 8.25 46.36
CA HIS A 600 -7.79 8.39 47.16
C HIS A 600 -7.47 9.11 48.48
N ALA A 601 -8.02 10.31 48.68
CA ALA A 601 -7.62 11.19 49.76
C ALA A 601 -7.96 10.65 51.16
N GLU A 602 -9.16 10.09 51.35
CA GLU A 602 -9.62 9.61 52.67
C GLU A 602 -8.97 8.28 53.09
N GLN A 603 -8.79 7.36 52.14
CA GLN A 603 -8.19 6.05 52.39
C GLN A 603 -6.66 6.07 52.36
N GLU A 604 -6.06 7.16 51.88
CA GLU A 604 -4.62 7.32 51.63
C GLU A 604 -4.01 6.20 50.78
N LYS A 605 -4.67 5.85 49.67
CA LYS A 605 -4.29 4.73 48.79
C LYS A 605 -4.29 5.12 47.31
N PHE A 606 -3.40 4.55 46.53
CA PHE A 606 -3.37 4.72 45.08
C PHE A 606 -4.26 3.71 44.36
N LEU A 607 -4.95 4.18 43.33
CA LEU A 607 -5.64 3.34 42.36
C LEU A 607 -4.63 2.64 41.46
N THR A 608 -4.62 1.31 41.50
CA THR A 608 -3.64 0.45 40.83
C THR A 608 -4.36 -0.59 40.00
N CYS A 609 -3.79 -0.98 38.87
CA CYS A 609 -4.22 -2.14 38.09
C CYS A 609 -3.07 -3.14 37.98
N ASP A 610 -3.33 -4.42 38.25
CA ASP A 610 -2.29 -5.45 38.18
C ASP A 610 -2.89 -6.82 37.82
N ASN A 611 -2.05 -7.73 37.33
CA ASN A 611 -2.44 -9.10 37.02
C ASN A 611 -2.42 -9.96 38.29
N TYR A 612 -3.60 -10.32 38.79
CA TYR A 612 -3.79 -11.20 39.93
C TYR A 612 -4.48 -12.50 39.52
N ARG A 613 -3.91 -13.66 39.86
CA ARG A 613 -4.42 -15.00 39.49
C ARG A 613 -4.77 -15.11 37.99
N LYS A 614 -3.89 -14.58 37.11
CA LYS A 614 -4.05 -14.51 35.64
C LYS A 614 -5.22 -13.66 35.14
N LYS A 615 -5.76 -12.76 35.97
CA LYS A 615 -6.77 -11.76 35.59
C LYS A 615 -6.29 -10.37 35.96
N SER A 616 -6.46 -9.41 35.06
CA SER A 616 -6.21 -8.01 35.38
C SER A 616 -7.30 -7.50 36.32
N VAL A 617 -6.92 -6.87 37.43
CA VAL A 617 -7.85 -6.36 38.45
C VAL A 617 -7.47 -4.95 38.86
N VAL A 618 -8.48 -4.11 39.10
CA VAL A 618 -8.32 -2.74 39.59
C VAL A 618 -8.61 -2.71 41.09
N PHE A 619 -7.73 -2.08 41.88
CA PHE A 619 -7.83 -2.04 43.33
C PHE A 619 -7.13 -0.83 43.96
N LEU A 620 -7.50 -0.53 45.21
CA LEU A 620 -6.74 0.40 46.05
C LEU A 620 -5.66 -0.37 46.81
N ARG A 621 -4.41 0.06 46.65
CA ARG A 621 -3.25 -0.56 47.30
C ARG A 621 -2.89 0.17 48.59
N ALA A 622 -2.86 -0.54 49.71
CA ALA A 622 -2.28 -0.01 50.95
C ALA A 622 -0.75 0.06 50.88
N THR A 623 -0.18 1.04 51.57
CA THR A 623 1.27 1.23 51.68
C THR A 623 1.70 1.23 53.13
N GLY A 624 2.83 0.58 53.43
CA GLY A 624 3.45 0.61 54.76
C GLY A 624 4.40 1.79 54.97
N ARG A 625 4.44 2.77 54.05
CA ARG A 625 5.29 3.97 54.18
C ARG A 625 4.67 4.97 55.15
N ALA A 626 5.51 5.73 55.85
CA ALA A 626 5.08 6.78 56.79
C ALA A 626 4.29 7.92 56.11
N SER A 627 4.51 8.14 54.81
CA SER A 627 3.69 9.03 53.97
C SER A 627 3.18 8.24 52.78
N ALA A 628 1.86 8.18 52.63
CA ALA A 628 1.23 7.44 51.55
C ALA A 628 1.56 8.04 50.16
N THR A 629 1.63 9.37 50.06
CA THR A 629 1.96 10.07 48.79
C THR A 629 3.39 9.83 48.31
N SER A 630 4.28 9.37 49.19
CA SER A 630 5.65 8.98 48.81
C SER A 630 5.73 7.61 48.12
N ALA A 631 4.64 6.84 48.07
CA ALA A 631 4.61 5.52 47.45
C ALA A 631 4.35 5.63 45.94
N THR A 632 5.41 5.68 45.14
CA THR A 632 5.32 5.60 43.67
C THR A 632 5.19 4.13 43.24
N SER A 633 4.51 3.82 42.14
CA SER A 633 4.45 2.47 41.55
C SER A 633 4.20 2.63 40.05
N SER A 634 4.83 1.80 39.21
CA SER A 634 4.57 1.79 37.76
C SER A 634 3.13 1.36 37.45
N ASN A 635 2.59 0.40 38.21
CA ASN A 635 1.23 -0.13 38.06
C ASN A 635 0.10 0.82 38.53
N ALA A 636 0.44 2.04 38.94
CA ALA A 636 -0.51 3.07 39.38
C ALA A 636 -0.60 4.25 38.39
N LEU A 637 -0.03 4.10 37.19
CA LEU A 637 0.01 5.13 36.15
C LEU A 637 -1.17 4.98 35.20
N TRP A 638 -1.90 6.07 35.01
CA TRP A 638 -3.07 6.17 34.15
C TRP A 638 -2.87 7.30 33.13
N GLU A 639 -2.96 6.98 31.85
CA GLU A 639 -3.04 7.92 30.75
C GLU A 639 -4.46 8.49 30.66
N ILE A 640 -4.55 9.82 30.56
CA ILE A 640 -5.81 10.53 30.39
C ILE A 640 -6.13 10.70 28.93
N GLU A 641 -7.32 10.29 28.51
CA GLU A 641 -7.85 10.63 27.19
C GLU A 641 -9.08 11.53 27.35
N VAL A 642 -9.02 12.72 26.75
CA VAL A 642 -10.16 13.64 26.69
C VAL A 642 -10.94 13.33 25.43
N VAL A 643 -12.18 12.88 25.58
CA VAL A 643 -13.00 12.43 24.46
C VAL A 643 -13.45 13.64 23.65
N GLN A 644 -13.11 13.63 22.36
CA GLN A 644 -13.48 14.65 21.37
C GLN A 644 -14.34 14.03 20.27
N GLN A 645 -15.02 14.89 19.50
CA GLN A 645 -15.82 14.43 18.35
C GLN A 645 -14.94 13.83 17.23
N ASP A 646 -13.73 14.36 17.04
CA ASP A 646 -12.73 13.82 16.12
C ASP A 646 -11.85 12.79 16.86
N PRO A 647 -11.76 11.53 16.41
CA PRO A 647 -10.95 10.50 17.04
C PRO A 647 -9.45 10.83 17.13
N CYS A 648 -8.94 11.67 16.23
CA CYS A 648 -7.52 12.04 16.17
C CYS A 648 -7.20 13.29 16.99
N ARG A 649 -8.21 13.91 17.62
CA ARG A 649 -8.10 15.18 18.34
C ARG A 649 -8.03 14.92 19.84
N GLY A 650 -6.96 15.39 20.47
CA GLY A 650 -6.90 15.59 21.91
C GLY A 650 -7.29 17.02 22.28
N GLY A 651 -7.04 17.39 23.54
CA GLY A 651 -7.25 18.76 24.00
C GLY A 651 -7.08 18.90 25.50
N ILE A 652 -7.39 20.10 26.00
CA ILE A 652 -7.51 20.38 27.42
C ILE A 652 -8.79 19.72 27.95
N GLY A 653 -8.70 19.10 29.12
CA GLY A 653 -9.85 18.62 29.85
C GLY A 653 -10.55 19.75 30.60
N HIS A 654 -11.82 19.99 30.29
CA HIS A 654 -12.70 20.88 31.04
C HIS A 654 -13.56 20.06 32.02
N TRP A 655 -14.18 20.72 33.01
CA TRP A 655 -15.08 20.02 33.94
C TRP A 655 -16.27 19.37 33.25
N SER A 656 -16.74 19.92 32.13
CA SER A 656 -17.78 19.32 31.28
C SER A 656 -17.28 18.27 30.29
N SER A 657 -15.99 17.95 30.27
CA SER A 657 -15.42 16.97 29.34
C SER A 657 -15.67 15.54 29.80
N LEU A 658 -15.71 14.63 28.84
CA LEU A 658 -15.72 13.20 29.09
C LEU A 658 -14.29 12.67 29.06
N PHE A 659 -13.94 11.84 30.04
CA PHE A 659 -12.59 11.32 30.23
C PHE A 659 -12.58 9.80 30.16
N ARG A 660 -11.46 9.26 29.67
CA ARG A 660 -11.08 7.86 29.83
C ARG A 660 -9.75 7.77 30.55
N PHE A 661 -9.61 6.68 31.30
CA PHE A 661 -8.39 6.36 32.03
C PHE A 661 -7.83 5.06 31.47
N LYS A 662 -6.69 5.14 30.80
CA LYS A 662 -6.00 3.98 30.24
C LYS A 662 -4.82 3.63 31.11
N HIS A 663 -4.75 2.40 31.59
CA HIS A 663 -3.66 1.93 32.41
C HIS A 663 -2.39 1.77 31.56
N LEU A 664 -1.30 2.40 31.97
CA LEU A 664 -0.09 2.50 31.14
C LEU A 664 0.57 1.13 30.89
N ALA A 665 0.67 0.28 31.92
CA ALA A 665 1.39 -0.99 31.81
C ALA A 665 0.61 -2.10 31.06
N THR A 666 -0.72 -2.09 31.13
CA THR A 666 -1.54 -3.13 30.46
C THR A 666 -2.28 -2.64 29.22
N GLY A 667 -2.35 -1.32 28.98
CA GLY A 667 -3.12 -0.72 27.90
C GLY A 667 -4.65 -0.83 28.06
N GLN A 668 -5.13 -1.32 29.20
CA GLN A 668 -6.56 -1.51 29.49
C GLN A 668 -7.20 -0.23 30.02
N TYR A 669 -8.48 -0.04 29.73
CA TYR A 669 -9.28 1.10 30.16
C TYR A 669 -10.02 0.79 31.46
N LEU A 670 -10.15 1.80 32.30
CA LEU A 670 -11.02 1.74 33.48
C LEU A 670 -12.49 1.70 33.02
N ALA A 671 -13.29 0.83 33.62
CA ALA A 671 -14.73 0.74 33.40
C ALA A 671 -15.44 0.30 34.69
N ALA A 672 -16.77 0.25 34.70
CA ALA A 672 -17.54 -0.34 35.79
C ALA A 672 -18.53 -1.42 35.31
N GLU A 673 -18.56 -2.55 36.01
CA GLU A 673 -19.47 -3.66 35.75
C GLU A 673 -20.24 -4.07 37.01
N VAL A 674 -21.33 -4.82 36.83
CA VAL A 674 -22.16 -5.33 37.94
C VAL A 674 -21.31 -6.22 38.85
N ASP A 675 -21.24 -5.85 40.12
CA ASP A 675 -20.53 -6.62 41.13
C ASP A 675 -21.44 -7.64 41.79
N ASN A 676 -21.12 -8.91 41.59
CA ASN A 676 -21.83 -10.05 42.16
C ASN A 676 -21.30 -10.47 43.55
N ASP A 677 -20.33 -9.75 44.10
CA ASP A 677 -19.77 -10.02 45.43
C ASP A 677 -20.80 -9.73 46.55
N GLN A 678 -21.07 -10.77 47.36
CA GLN A 678 -22.03 -10.72 48.48
C GLN A 678 -21.37 -10.34 49.82
N THR A 679 -20.06 -10.08 49.85
CA THR A 679 -19.34 -9.69 51.05
C THR A 679 -19.96 -8.43 51.68
N PHE A 680 -20.23 -8.48 52.98
CA PHE A 680 -20.80 -7.38 53.73
C PHE A 680 -19.80 -6.23 53.86
N ASP A 681 -20.20 -5.02 53.46
CA ASP A 681 -19.47 -3.78 53.70
C ASP A 681 -20.45 -2.69 54.14
N ALA A 682 -20.22 -2.12 55.33
CA ALA A 682 -21.15 -1.18 55.96
C ALA A 682 -21.31 0.13 55.16
N THR A 683 -20.23 0.63 54.57
CA THR A 683 -20.22 1.85 53.75
C THR A 683 -21.00 1.61 52.46
N ARG A 684 -20.71 0.51 51.78
CA ARG A 684 -21.37 0.11 50.54
C ARG A 684 -22.85 -0.18 50.72
N GLN A 685 -23.26 -0.80 51.84
CA GLN A 685 -24.67 -1.03 52.13
C GLN A 685 -25.42 0.26 52.45
N LYS A 686 -24.79 1.19 53.17
CA LYS A 686 -25.34 2.51 53.44
C LYS A 686 -25.60 3.28 52.14
N LEU A 687 -24.65 3.24 51.20
CA LEU A 687 -24.73 3.96 49.91
C LEU A 687 -25.62 3.28 48.86
N ARG A 688 -25.96 1.99 49.03
CA ARG A 688 -26.94 1.27 48.20
C ARG A 688 -28.38 1.74 48.44
N GLY A 689 -28.71 2.21 49.65
CA GLY A 689 -30.07 2.57 50.03
C GLY A 689 -30.99 1.36 50.19
N THR A 690 -31.49 0.78 49.08
CA THR A 690 -32.36 -0.41 49.07
C THR A 690 -31.60 -1.69 48.71
N SER A 691 -32.04 -2.85 49.18
CA SER A 691 -31.38 -4.14 48.92
C SER A 691 -31.51 -4.67 47.48
N SER A 692 -32.31 -4.01 46.62
CA SER A 692 -32.61 -4.43 45.25
C SER A 692 -31.86 -3.66 44.17
N THR A 693 -31.13 -2.60 44.50
CA THR A 693 -30.38 -1.80 43.53
C THR A 693 -29.06 -2.51 43.17
N PRO A 694 -28.73 -2.65 41.87
CA PRO A 694 -27.47 -3.23 41.45
C PRO A 694 -26.32 -2.33 41.86
N VAL A 695 -25.18 -2.95 42.06
CA VAL A 695 -23.98 -2.34 42.63
C VAL A 695 -22.88 -2.69 41.67
N PHE A 696 -21.98 -1.75 41.44
CA PHE A 696 -20.96 -1.92 40.43
C PHE A 696 -19.59 -1.98 41.10
N ALA A 697 -18.61 -2.52 40.40
CA ALA A 697 -17.21 -2.50 40.77
C ALA A 697 -16.39 -2.01 39.59
N LEU A 698 -15.29 -1.31 39.88
CA LEU A 698 -14.36 -0.91 38.84
C LEU A 698 -13.58 -2.12 38.32
N ILE A 699 -13.49 -2.22 37.00
CA ILE A 699 -12.80 -3.28 36.30
C ILE A 699 -11.93 -2.72 35.17
N PRO A 700 -10.89 -3.46 34.74
CA PRO A 700 -10.15 -3.11 33.54
C PRO A 700 -10.73 -3.81 32.31
N ILE A 701 -10.90 -3.09 31.20
CA ILE A 701 -11.36 -3.62 29.90
C ILE A 701 -10.33 -3.36 28.78
N PRO A 702 -10.17 -4.25 27.79
CA PRO A 702 -9.13 -4.13 26.77
C PRO A 702 -9.43 -3.10 25.66
N HIS A 703 -10.68 -2.68 25.50
CA HIS A 703 -11.09 -1.82 24.38
C HIS A 703 -11.79 -0.56 24.86
N ALA A 704 -11.45 0.57 24.23
CA ALA A 704 -12.00 1.87 24.56
C ALA A 704 -13.38 2.11 23.91
N TYR A 705 -13.81 1.34 22.91
CA TYR A 705 -14.97 1.71 22.09
C TYR A 705 -16.32 1.66 22.81
N ASP A 706 -16.37 1.13 24.03
CA ASP A 706 -17.58 1.02 24.83
C ASP A 706 -17.80 2.26 25.71
N ILE A 707 -19.08 2.66 25.84
CA ILE A 707 -19.52 3.76 26.70
C ILE A 707 -19.24 3.47 28.19
N SER A 708 -19.04 2.21 28.54
CA SER A 708 -18.63 1.74 29.88
C SER A 708 -17.23 2.20 30.30
N SER A 709 -16.43 2.77 29.39
CA SER A 709 -15.11 3.36 29.73
C SER A 709 -15.16 4.86 30.08
N LEU A 710 -16.34 5.49 29.99
CA LEU A 710 -16.49 6.94 30.09
C LEU A 710 -16.77 7.40 31.52
N PHE A 711 -16.01 8.41 31.93
CA PHE A 711 -16.16 9.09 33.22
C PHE A 711 -16.30 10.60 33.05
N GLU A 712 -17.04 11.21 33.96
CA GLU A 712 -17.11 12.66 34.14
C GLU A 712 -16.46 13.02 35.48
N LEU A 713 -15.77 14.17 35.50
CA LEU A 713 -15.08 14.69 36.67
C LEU A 713 -15.95 15.73 37.36
N ASP A 714 -16.23 15.51 38.65
CA ASP A 714 -16.95 16.47 39.48
C ASP A 714 -15.99 17.17 40.44
N ALA A 715 -16.04 18.50 40.45
CA ALA A 715 -15.18 19.32 41.30
C ALA A 715 -15.62 19.25 42.77
N THR A 716 -14.65 19.22 43.68
CA THR A 716 -14.89 19.36 45.13
C THR A 716 -15.03 20.81 45.59
N THR A 717 -14.72 21.76 44.71
CA THR A 717 -14.78 23.21 44.96
C THR A 717 -15.67 23.89 43.91
N ILE A 718 -16.05 25.14 44.15
CA ILE A 718 -16.89 25.90 43.20
C ILE A 718 -16.04 26.25 41.97
N THR A 719 -16.33 25.60 40.85
CA THR A 719 -15.74 25.85 39.53
C THR A 719 -16.83 26.12 38.51
N ARG A 720 -16.50 26.76 37.38
CA ARG A 720 -17.42 26.83 36.23
C ARG A 720 -17.20 25.60 35.35
N ASN A 721 -18.25 25.14 34.69
CA ASN A 721 -18.18 23.95 33.82
C ASN A 721 -17.16 24.09 32.69
N ASP A 722 -16.99 25.31 32.18
CA ASP A 722 -16.03 25.61 31.10
C ASP A 722 -14.60 25.84 31.60
N ASP A 723 -14.35 25.86 32.90
CA ASP A 723 -13.00 26.03 33.44
C ASP A 723 -12.17 24.76 33.18
N PRO A 724 -10.87 24.89 32.86
CA PRO A 724 -9.99 23.75 32.70
C PRO A 724 -9.72 23.06 34.04
N VAL A 725 -9.52 21.74 34.01
CA VAL A 725 -9.16 20.98 35.21
C VAL A 725 -7.68 21.17 35.51
N SER A 726 -7.34 21.75 36.66
CA SER A 726 -5.95 21.92 37.10
C SER A 726 -5.31 20.59 37.50
N TRP A 727 -4.00 20.45 37.28
CA TRP A 727 -3.22 19.39 37.94
C TRP A 727 -3.38 19.48 39.47
N SER A 728 -3.33 18.35 40.16
CA SER A 728 -3.50 18.25 41.63
C SER A 728 -4.89 18.59 42.17
N SER A 729 -5.90 18.72 41.31
CA SER A 729 -7.29 18.90 41.74
C SER A 729 -7.83 17.66 42.46
N TYR A 730 -8.70 17.89 43.45
CA TYR A 730 -9.50 16.84 44.07
C TYR A 730 -10.82 16.70 43.32
N VAL A 731 -11.04 15.53 42.74
CA VAL A 731 -12.17 15.21 41.86
C VAL A 731 -12.95 14.02 42.39
N ARG A 732 -14.22 13.96 42.03
CA ARG A 732 -15.02 12.74 42.14
C ARG A 732 -15.22 12.18 40.74
N LEU A 733 -15.27 10.86 40.66
CA LEU A 733 -15.44 10.15 39.39
C LEU A 733 -16.89 9.66 39.30
N GLN A 734 -17.60 10.11 38.26
CA GLN A 734 -18.92 9.62 37.92
C GLN A 734 -18.81 8.74 36.66
N HIS A 735 -19.25 7.49 36.76
CA HIS A 735 -19.30 6.58 35.63
C HIS A 735 -20.59 6.80 34.84
N ILE A 736 -20.46 7.16 33.56
CA ILE A 736 -21.56 7.64 32.73
C ILE A 736 -22.56 6.53 32.41
N CYS A 737 -22.10 5.34 32.03
CA CYS A 737 -22.97 4.26 31.57
C CYS A 737 -23.94 3.77 32.66
N THR A 738 -23.52 3.76 33.92
CA THR A 738 -24.34 3.30 35.06
C THR A 738 -24.88 4.44 35.90
N ASN A 739 -24.49 5.68 35.62
CA ASN A 739 -24.78 6.88 36.40
C ASN A 739 -24.45 6.71 37.90
N THR A 740 -23.30 6.11 38.21
CA THR A 740 -22.86 5.84 39.59
C THR A 740 -21.57 6.57 39.92
N TRP A 741 -21.40 6.89 41.20
CA TRP A 741 -20.21 7.49 41.78
C TRP A 741 -19.24 6.41 42.25
N VAL A 742 -17.95 6.64 42.07
CA VAL A 742 -16.89 5.73 42.52
C VAL A 742 -16.65 5.90 44.02
N HIS A 743 -16.61 4.77 44.74
CA HIS A 743 -16.49 4.72 46.19
C HIS A 743 -15.46 3.70 46.67
N SER A 744 -14.79 4.01 47.79
CA SER A 744 -13.88 3.05 48.42
C SER A 744 -14.67 1.97 49.17
N THR A 745 -14.12 0.76 49.25
CA THR A 745 -14.70 -0.32 50.06
C THR A 745 -13.64 -0.94 50.96
N ASN A 746 -14.06 -1.54 52.07
CA ASN A 746 -13.17 -2.30 52.95
C ASN A 746 -13.09 -3.78 52.56
N ILE A 747 -13.70 -4.16 51.42
CA ILE A 747 -13.69 -5.54 50.92
C ILE A 747 -12.31 -5.84 50.36
N LYS A 748 -11.62 -6.83 50.95
CA LYS A 748 -10.35 -7.32 50.43
C LYS A 748 -10.58 -8.20 49.19
N LEU A 749 -9.69 -8.09 48.20
CA LEU A 749 -9.69 -8.98 47.04
C LEU A 749 -9.34 -10.43 47.40
N ASP A 750 -8.48 -10.61 48.40
CA ASP A 750 -8.12 -11.90 48.95
C ASP A 750 -8.19 -11.83 50.49
N PRO A 751 -9.06 -12.61 51.15
CA PRO A 751 -9.16 -12.63 52.61
C PRO A 751 -7.88 -13.14 53.30
N ASP A 752 -7.10 -13.98 52.61
CA ASP A 752 -5.98 -14.74 53.17
C ASP A 752 -4.59 -14.09 52.87
N ASP A 753 -4.54 -13.00 52.09
CA ASP A 753 -3.30 -12.29 51.75
C ASP A 753 -3.07 -11.08 52.69
N ASP A 754 -1.88 -11.02 53.28
CA ASP A 754 -1.41 -9.87 54.09
C ASP A 754 -1.18 -8.61 53.23
N ASN A 755 -1.07 -8.75 51.91
CA ASN A 755 -0.99 -7.62 50.98
C ASN A 755 -2.38 -7.01 50.77
N VAL A 756 -2.64 -5.91 51.48
CA VAL A 756 -3.96 -5.28 51.59
C VAL A 756 -4.41 -4.59 50.29
N ARG A 757 -5.01 -5.37 49.37
CA ARG A 757 -5.67 -4.91 48.13
C ARG A 757 -7.17 -4.80 48.37
N PHE A 758 -7.71 -3.60 48.23
CA PHE A 758 -9.12 -3.32 48.48
C PHE A 758 -9.88 -3.13 47.17
N LYS A 759 -11.07 -3.74 47.08
CA LYS A 759 -12.00 -3.50 45.97
C LYS A 759 -12.53 -2.08 45.97
N ILE A 760 -12.92 -1.61 44.80
CA ILE A 760 -13.55 -0.31 44.62
C ILE A 760 -14.94 -0.55 44.05
N GLY A 761 -15.94 0.06 44.68
CA GLY A 761 -17.34 -0.07 44.28
C GLY A 761 -17.83 1.19 43.61
N CYS A 762 -18.97 1.10 42.91
CA CYS A 762 -19.72 2.27 42.48
C CYS A 762 -21.18 2.18 42.95
N ALA A 763 -21.74 3.30 43.37
CA ALA A 763 -23.10 3.42 43.90
C ALA A 763 -23.82 4.67 43.35
N LEU A 764 -25.16 4.69 43.39
CA LEU A 764 -25.97 5.80 42.87
C LEU A 764 -25.88 7.06 43.76
N MET A 765 -25.60 6.88 45.05
CA MET A 765 -25.57 7.98 46.02
C MET A 765 -24.23 8.70 45.97
N LYS A 766 -24.25 10.02 45.77
CA LYS A 766 -23.05 10.86 45.85
C LYS A 766 -22.64 11.07 47.31
N GLU A 767 -21.36 10.83 47.63
CA GLU A 767 -20.77 11.14 48.94
C GLU A 767 -19.68 12.20 48.80
N ASP A 768 -19.84 13.32 49.51
CA ASP A 768 -18.97 14.48 49.32
C ASP A 768 -17.54 14.30 49.85
N ARG A 769 -17.32 13.32 50.74
CA ARG A 769 -16.03 13.08 51.41
C ARG A 769 -15.06 12.20 50.61
N GLU A 770 -15.58 11.35 49.72
CA GLU A 770 -14.75 10.46 48.91
C GLU A 770 -14.32 11.17 47.62
N ALA A 771 -13.04 11.56 47.57
CA ALA A 771 -12.43 12.24 46.44
C ALA A 771 -11.06 11.66 46.10
N PHE A 772 -10.75 11.68 44.79
CA PHE A 772 -9.44 11.34 44.25
C PHE A 772 -8.66 12.62 43.96
N GLN A 773 -7.40 12.66 44.37
CA GLN A 773 -6.44 13.65 43.92
C GLN A 773 -5.80 13.18 42.61
N ILE A 774 -5.83 14.03 41.58
CA ILE A 774 -5.13 13.78 40.32
C ILE A 774 -3.67 14.22 40.47
N GLY A 775 -2.77 13.29 40.75
CA GLY A 775 -1.33 13.55 40.84
C GLY A 775 -0.66 13.51 39.47
N HIS A 776 -0.16 14.64 38.99
CA HIS A 776 0.59 14.72 37.72
C HIS A 776 1.93 13.97 37.82
N VAL A 777 2.28 13.23 36.77
CA VAL A 777 3.56 12.51 36.64
C VAL A 777 4.42 13.19 35.59
N SER A 778 5.69 13.43 35.92
CA SER A 778 6.62 14.09 35.00
C SER A 778 6.87 13.23 33.75
N PRO A 779 6.90 13.81 32.53
CA PRO A 779 7.27 13.07 31.33
C PRO A 779 8.64 12.39 31.42
N ASN A 780 9.58 12.93 32.20
CA ASN A 780 10.88 12.31 32.42
C ASN A 780 10.77 10.99 33.21
N GLU A 781 9.85 10.91 34.17
CA GLU A 781 9.61 9.68 34.93
C GLU A 781 8.99 8.59 34.02
N VAL A 782 8.12 8.99 33.10
CA VAL A 782 7.51 8.08 32.11
C VAL A 782 8.57 7.57 31.12
N ARG A 783 9.41 8.46 30.58
CA ARG A 783 10.53 8.07 29.70
C ARG A 783 11.51 7.12 30.38
N ASP A 784 11.84 7.37 31.65
CA ASP A 784 12.71 6.50 32.44
C ASP A 784 12.07 5.11 32.65
N LEU A 785 10.75 5.04 32.82
CA LEU A 785 10.01 3.77 32.92
C LEU A 785 9.96 3.04 31.57
N ASP A 786 9.66 3.73 30.47
CA ASP A 786 9.62 3.15 29.13
C ASP A 786 10.97 2.58 28.73
N PHE A 787 12.06 3.32 28.99
CA PHE A 787 13.42 2.83 28.81
C PHE A 787 13.68 1.52 29.57
N ALA A 788 13.27 1.44 30.84
CA ALA A 788 13.43 0.22 31.63
C ALA A 788 12.55 -0.94 31.10
N ASN A 789 11.33 -0.68 30.66
CA ASN A 789 10.46 -1.70 30.08
C ASN A 789 11.02 -2.25 28.76
N ASP A 790 11.41 -1.37 27.86
CA ASP A 790 11.93 -1.73 26.53
C ASP A 790 13.26 -2.48 26.65
N ALA A 791 14.15 -2.02 27.55
CA ALA A 791 15.40 -2.70 27.85
C ALA A 791 15.16 -4.11 28.42
N ALA A 792 14.21 -4.27 29.34
CA ALA A 792 13.86 -5.59 29.90
C ALA A 792 13.36 -6.55 28.81
N GLN A 793 12.43 -6.11 27.96
CA GLN A 793 11.87 -6.92 26.88
C GLN A 793 12.92 -7.31 25.83
N TYR A 794 13.79 -6.37 25.47
CA TYR A 794 14.89 -6.64 24.55
C TYR A 794 15.87 -7.66 25.14
N LEU A 795 16.28 -7.49 26.41
CA LEU A 795 17.17 -8.43 27.09
C LEU A 795 16.56 -9.82 27.23
N ASP A 796 15.28 -9.93 27.60
CA ASP A 796 14.57 -11.22 27.71
C ASP A 796 14.51 -11.97 26.37
N THR A 797 14.27 -11.24 25.27
CA THR A 797 14.30 -11.78 23.91
C THR A 797 15.69 -12.33 23.55
N ILE A 798 16.75 -11.61 23.93
CA ILE A 798 18.13 -12.01 23.66
C ILE A 798 18.53 -13.21 24.51
N VAL A 799 18.21 -13.22 25.80
CA VAL A 799 18.49 -14.35 26.72
C VAL A 799 17.81 -15.61 26.21
N SER A 800 16.53 -15.51 25.80
CA SER A 800 15.78 -16.63 25.20
C SER A 800 16.45 -17.18 23.93
N LYS A 801 17.02 -16.31 23.09
CA LYS A 801 17.80 -16.72 21.91
C LYS A 801 19.12 -17.39 22.30
N TRP A 802 19.81 -16.87 23.31
CA TRP A 802 21.10 -17.41 23.77
C TRP A 802 20.95 -18.79 24.39
N ASP A 803 19.91 -19.01 25.18
CA ASP A 803 19.58 -20.32 25.77
C ASP A 803 19.28 -21.36 24.68
N LYS A 804 18.69 -20.94 23.56
CA LYS A 804 18.28 -21.85 22.47
C LYS A 804 19.41 -22.19 21.49
N PHE A 805 20.26 -21.22 21.13
CA PHE A 805 21.24 -21.37 20.05
C PHE A 805 22.71 -21.37 20.52
N GLY A 806 22.96 -21.01 21.78
CA GLY A 806 24.29 -20.78 22.32
C GLY A 806 24.88 -19.44 21.87
N ILE A 807 25.59 -18.78 22.78
CA ILE A 807 26.14 -17.41 22.60
C ILE A 807 27.02 -17.28 21.33
N MET A 808 27.74 -18.34 20.94
CA MET A 808 28.66 -18.30 19.80
C MET A 808 27.97 -18.27 18.43
N ASN A 809 26.70 -18.69 18.34
CA ASN A 809 25.94 -18.75 17.08
C ASN A 809 25.10 -17.48 16.82
N VAL A 810 25.13 -16.51 17.73
CA VAL A 810 24.40 -15.24 17.64
C VAL A 810 25.23 -14.24 16.83
N GLN A 811 24.60 -13.44 15.96
CA GLN A 811 25.29 -12.51 15.08
C GLN A 811 26.16 -11.51 15.87
N ALA A 812 27.34 -11.16 15.34
CA ALA A 812 28.26 -10.24 16.00
C ALA A 812 27.64 -8.84 16.24
N ASN A 813 26.74 -8.41 15.36
CA ASN A 813 26.04 -7.13 15.49
C ASN A 813 25.06 -7.11 16.67
N GLU A 814 24.29 -8.18 16.90
CA GLU A 814 23.39 -8.30 18.06
C GLU A 814 24.18 -8.24 19.37
N ARG A 815 25.35 -8.89 19.46
CA ARG A 815 26.23 -8.80 20.64
C ARG A 815 26.69 -7.36 20.89
N LYS A 816 27.02 -6.63 19.83
CA LYS A 816 27.42 -5.21 19.93
C LYS A 816 26.28 -4.34 20.44
N GLN A 817 25.05 -4.56 19.98
CA GLN A 817 23.87 -3.84 20.46
C GLN A 817 23.58 -4.11 21.94
N VAL A 818 23.71 -5.37 22.38
CA VAL A 818 23.55 -5.72 23.80
C VAL A 818 24.60 -5.03 24.67
N MET A 819 25.87 -4.98 24.23
CA MET A 819 26.91 -4.25 24.96
C MET A 819 26.61 -2.75 25.06
N LEU A 820 26.08 -2.14 23.99
CA LEU A 820 25.67 -0.73 24.01
C LEU A 820 24.51 -0.49 24.99
N LEU A 821 23.48 -1.34 24.95
CA LEU A 821 22.36 -1.23 25.88
C LEU A 821 22.81 -1.39 27.34
N LEU A 822 23.68 -2.36 27.64
CA LEU A 822 24.22 -2.54 28.99
C LEU A 822 25.03 -1.32 29.45
N SER A 823 25.79 -0.70 28.55
CA SER A 823 26.46 0.57 28.81
C SER A 823 25.45 1.67 29.14
N ASP A 824 24.40 1.81 28.32
CA ASP A 824 23.36 2.82 28.52
C ASP A 824 22.60 2.63 29.84
N ILE A 825 22.39 1.39 30.30
CA ILE A 825 21.82 1.09 31.63
C ILE A 825 22.71 1.61 32.76
N ILE A 826 24.05 1.50 32.63
CA ILE A 826 25.00 2.02 33.62
C ILE A 826 24.93 3.55 33.67
N TYR A 827 24.97 4.22 32.52
CA TYR A 827 24.82 5.68 32.44
C TYR A 827 23.45 6.16 32.94
N PHE A 828 22.38 5.42 32.64
CA PHE A 828 21.03 5.65 33.15
C PHE A 828 20.99 5.63 34.69
N LEU A 829 21.60 4.62 35.32
CA LEU A 829 21.69 4.51 36.78
C LEU A 829 22.59 5.59 37.40
N ALA A 830 23.64 6.00 36.70
CA ALA A 830 24.54 7.07 37.12
C ALA A 830 23.94 8.48 36.97
N CYS A 831 22.80 8.61 36.27
CA CYS A 831 22.21 9.89 35.88
C CYS A 831 23.17 10.79 35.09
N GLN A 832 23.94 10.18 34.18
CA GLN A 832 24.90 10.86 33.32
C GLN A 832 24.61 10.55 31.85
N GLU A 833 24.98 11.46 30.95
CA GLU A 833 24.91 11.21 29.50
C GLU A 833 26.09 10.33 29.07
N ASN A 834 25.84 9.43 28.13
CA ASN A 834 26.87 8.54 27.59
C ASN A 834 27.80 9.32 26.64
N ASN A 835 28.98 9.67 27.15
CA ASN A 835 29.99 10.44 26.42
C ASN A 835 30.98 9.54 25.65
N GLY A 836 30.75 8.23 25.57
CA GLY A 836 31.64 7.26 24.92
C GLY A 836 32.87 6.85 25.74
N SER A 837 32.96 7.27 27.01
CA SER A 837 33.92 6.72 27.98
C SER A 837 33.54 5.30 28.40
N ASP A 838 34.52 4.53 28.89
CA ASP A 838 34.26 3.19 29.42
C ASP A 838 33.20 3.27 30.55
N ALA A 839 32.15 2.45 30.43
CA ALA A 839 31.05 2.44 31.38
C ALA A 839 31.51 2.05 32.80
N PHE A 840 32.62 1.32 32.92
CA PHE A 840 33.18 0.94 34.21
C PHE A 840 33.91 2.09 34.93
N ASP A 841 34.27 3.16 34.22
CA ASP A 841 34.93 4.34 34.78
C ASP A 841 33.92 5.38 35.30
N VAL A 842 32.62 5.15 35.11
CA VAL A 842 31.54 6.08 35.50
C VAL A 842 31.42 6.16 37.03
N GLN A 843 31.61 7.36 37.57
CA GLN A 843 31.46 7.62 39.00
C GLN A 843 30.04 8.08 39.35
N ILE A 844 29.38 7.36 40.25
CA ILE A 844 28.04 7.72 40.75
C ILE A 844 28.18 8.72 41.89
N LEU A 845 28.07 10.02 41.57
CA LEU A 845 28.15 11.10 42.57
C LEU A 845 26.90 11.19 43.45
N LYS A 846 25.72 10.95 42.88
CA LYS A 846 24.44 10.99 43.60
C LYS A 846 23.49 9.91 43.05
N PRO A 847 23.28 8.78 43.74
CA PRO A 847 22.41 7.73 43.25
C PRO A 847 20.94 8.18 43.22
N ASN A 848 20.25 7.92 42.10
CA ASN A 848 18.81 8.16 41.97
C ASN A 848 18.01 6.93 42.39
N ARG A 849 17.33 7.02 43.53
CA ARG A 849 16.55 5.93 44.11
C ARG A 849 15.37 5.49 43.24
N GLU A 850 14.75 6.39 42.49
CA GLU A 850 13.60 6.04 41.63
C GLU A 850 14.07 5.23 40.42
N ARG A 851 15.20 5.58 39.79
CA ARG A 851 15.77 4.76 38.68
C ARG A 851 16.20 3.37 39.13
N GLN A 852 16.85 3.26 40.29
CA GLN A 852 17.20 1.95 40.87
C GLN A 852 15.96 1.09 41.13
N LYS A 853 14.88 1.73 41.59
CA LYS A 853 13.62 1.07 41.83
C LYS A 853 12.97 0.61 40.53
N LEU A 854 13.01 1.40 39.46
CA LEU A 854 12.49 1.03 38.13
C LEU A 854 13.17 -0.22 37.59
N ILE A 855 14.50 -0.27 37.57
CA ILE A 855 15.27 -1.45 37.13
C ILE A 855 14.82 -2.71 37.89
N ARG A 856 14.69 -2.61 39.22
CA ARG A 856 14.23 -3.72 40.07
C ARG A 856 12.78 -4.13 39.80
N GLU A 857 11.89 -3.18 39.53
CA GLU A 857 10.47 -3.45 39.30
C GLU A 857 10.19 -4.02 37.91
N GLN A 858 11.01 -3.69 36.92
CA GLN A 858 10.90 -4.20 35.53
C GLN A 858 11.71 -5.47 35.25
N ASN A 859 12.35 -6.04 36.27
CA ASN A 859 13.12 -7.29 36.17
C ASN A 859 14.30 -7.23 35.19
N ILE A 860 15.00 -6.08 35.14
CA ILE A 860 16.35 -5.97 34.57
C ILE A 860 17.36 -6.36 35.65
#